data_AF-A0A8H4BHS0-F1
#
_entry.id   AF-A0A8H4BHS0-F1
#
_cell.length_a   1.000
_cell.length_b   1.000
_cell.length_c   1.000
_cell.angle_alpha   90.00
_cell.angle_beta   90.00
_cell.angle_gamma   90.00
#
_symmetry.space_group_name_H-M   'P 1'
#
loop_
_entity.id
_entity.type
_entity.pdbx_description
1 polymer ?
#
loop_
_entity_poly.entity_id
_entity_poly.type
_entity_poly.pdbx_seq_one_letter_code
_entity_poly.pdbx_strand_id
1 'polypeptide(L)'
;MERFTRNKALTMLLATIFLLSLLALLSNITPIQSRSLFSGSQDTAAANTQIQHTESDLDVPDDEDLVPVSAKPIDAKEWKPKKWGRLSPEIEQAIEYNVRIAGGSGNKKADRILLTAVANQGMADYTMNWIASLKKCGLDDKFLVFAIDEEMVETMKKAGLGKHVVMIPKDWFHKELSKDFEGWLSDGYTPITHSKSLVVERLLYTDVTVWFSDVDIVFTSPSIYDYLLMKLNARKQTETLFSQETEQKIINSGFYIMRPTNTNKRILDASIYIQDTEQNKKPEVTQQRAINRILDDMNLNYQTSSIVLLDLMLFPHGRAYFDRNIPTKYGMTPMIVHANYRKGDNKMKDLKKFGLCFTGICQTVALSLCPLIGQANGVEPVCYSRNIDLAGNLIFQPATLVIDIVAIVMAAIMIYHIRSKYTAVGRKEIVMFFYLYMITTFLEMLLVTGIIPTSSPVYPWFTAVHIGFMCATFWCLLLNGFVGFQFAEDGTPLSLWSIRISSFVIFLLTGFIAIATFKNIGPFNYASPGALWAFYFIINGVAFIVYVISQIVLVVNTLDDRWPLGDILFGTAFFIIGQVILYIFSVVICDQVKHYVDGLFFGSICTLLAVMMVYKYWDSITKEDLEFSVGSKQNVWEVKELLGEDELSQSYGTTPGGNYQPQQQHQPPQPQYGQQYSQQQPQYPY
;
A
#
# COMPACT_ATOMS: atom_id res chain seq x y z
N MET A 1 35.72 15.67 -31.74
CA MET A 1 34.28 15.56 -32.05
C MET A 1 33.73 14.13 -31.87
N GLU A 2 34.30 13.08 -32.47
CA GLU A 2 33.73 11.72 -32.44
C GLU A 2 33.37 11.13 -31.06
N ARG A 3 34.17 11.42 -30.01
CA ARG A 3 33.89 10.90 -28.66
C ARG A 3 32.61 11.50 -28.04
N PHE A 4 32.21 12.68 -28.49
CA PHE A 4 31.02 13.41 -28.01
C PHE A 4 29.74 12.96 -28.75
N THR A 5 29.83 12.74 -30.07
CA THR A 5 28.71 12.18 -30.86
C THR A 5 28.39 10.75 -30.46
N ARG A 6 29.39 9.93 -30.11
CA ARG A 6 29.16 8.54 -29.66
C ARG A 6 28.39 8.45 -28.34
N ASN A 7 28.62 9.37 -27.40
CA ASN A 7 27.87 9.41 -26.14
C ASN A 7 26.42 9.88 -26.38
N LYS A 8 26.20 10.90 -27.24
CA LYS A 8 24.85 11.35 -27.62
C LYS A 8 24.04 10.27 -28.34
N ALA A 9 24.69 9.45 -29.18
CA ALA A 9 24.03 8.32 -29.83
C ALA A 9 23.62 7.23 -28.82
N LEU A 10 24.49 6.89 -27.86
CA LEU A 10 24.21 5.87 -26.85
C LEU A 10 23.03 6.25 -25.95
N THR A 11 22.95 7.49 -25.48
CA THR A 11 21.84 7.96 -24.64
C THR A 11 20.54 8.11 -25.42
N MET A 12 20.57 8.56 -26.68
CA MET A 12 19.39 8.58 -27.55
C MET A 12 18.88 7.17 -27.83
N LEU A 13 19.78 6.21 -28.03
CA LEU A 13 19.44 4.79 -28.18
C LEU A 13 18.79 4.24 -26.89
N LEU A 14 19.36 4.53 -25.72
CA LEU A 14 18.78 4.10 -24.44
C LEU A 14 17.42 4.75 -24.16
N ALA A 15 17.26 6.05 -24.43
CA ALA A 15 15.99 6.76 -24.27
C ALA A 15 14.90 6.26 -25.24
N THR A 16 15.25 5.94 -26.48
CA THR A 16 14.30 5.38 -27.47
C THR A 16 13.97 3.91 -27.18
N ILE A 17 14.94 3.07 -26.79
CA ILE A 17 14.68 1.71 -26.29
C ILE A 17 13.77 1.74 -25.06
N PHE A 18 13.99 2.68 -24.14
CA PHE A 18 13.14 2.86 -22.96
C PHE A 18 11.71 3.29 -23.34
N LEU A 19 11.56 4.28 -24.24
CA LEU A 19 10.23 4.72 -24.70
C LEU A 19 9.47 3.61 -25.44
N LEU A 20 10.17 2.81 -26.26
CA LEU A 20 9.60 1.67 -26.98
C LEU A 20 9.24 0.52 -26.03
N SER A 21 10.05 0.29 -24.99
CA SER A 21 9.77 -0.70 -23.94
C SER A 21 8.56 -0.28 -23.09
N LEU A 22 8.43 1.01 -22.79
CA LEU A 22 7.26 1.58 -22.10
C LEU A 22 5.99 1.47 -22.95
N LEU A 23 6.08 1.75 -24.26
CA LEU A 23 4.97 1.57 -25.20
C LEU A 23 4.57 0.09 -25.36
N ALA A 24 5.54 -0.83 -25.42
CA ALA A 24 5.29 -2.27 -25.49
C ALA A 24 4.66 -2.82 -24.20
N LEU A 25 5.08 -2.30 -23.04
CA LEU A 25 4.47 -2.61 -21.75
C LEU A 25 3.01 -2.13 -21.69
N LEU A 26 2.75 -0.90 -22.18
CA LEU A 26 1.40 -0.34 -22.26
C LEU A 26 0.49 -1.10 -23.25
N SER A 27 1.01 -1.55 -24.39
CA SER A 27 0.22 -2.34 -25.36
C SER A 27 -0.12 -3.74 -24.88
N ASN A 28 0.71 -4.34 -24.01
CA ASN A 28 0.45 -5.66 -23.44
C ASN A 28 -0.58 -5.65 -22.28
N ILE A 29 -1.02 -4.47 -21.83
CA ILE A 29 -2.00 -4.32 -20.73
C ILE A 29 -3.45 -4.23 -21.25
N THR A 30 -3.66 -4.14 -22.58
CA THR A 30 -5.00 -4.15 -23.19
C THR A 30 -5.32 -5.48 -23.88
N PRO A 31 -6.29 -6.29 -23.38
CA PRO A 31 -6.75 -7.48 -24.09
C PRO A 31 -7.65 -7.08 -25.27
N ILE A 32 -7.06 -6.91 -26.45
CA ILE A 32 -7.81 -6.76 -27.71
C ILE A 32 -8.37 -8.14 -28.08
N GLN A 33 -9.60 -8.42 -27.65
CA GLN A 33 -10.32 -9.61 -28.10
C GLN A 33 -10.97 -9.33 -29.45
N SER A 34 -10.41 -9.92 -30.52
CA SER A 34 -10.92 -9.80 -31.88
C SER A 34 -12.33 -10.40 -32.01
N ARG A 35 -13.34 -9.57 -32.29
CA ARG A 35 -14.66 -10.05 -32.74
C ARG A 35 -14.68 -10.13 -34.27
N SER A 36 -14.93 -11.33 -34.77
CA SER A 36 -15.18 -11.60 -36.18
C SER A 36 -16.46 -10.90 -36.66
N LEU A 37 -16.38 -10.25 -37.82
CA LEU A 37 -17.53 -9.76 -38.57
C LEU A 37 -18.30 -10.92 -39.23
N PHE A 38 -19.60 -10.69 -39.49
CA PHE A 38 -20.54 -11.50 -40.28
C PHE A 38 -20.97 -12.89 -39.74
N SER A 39 -22.15 -12.92 -39.11
CA SER A 39 -23.35 -13.44 -39.78
C SER A 39 -24.59 -12.89 -39.06
N GLY A 40 -25.56 -12.34 -39.79
CA GLY A 40 -26.77 -11.77 -39.19
C GLY A 40 -28.04 -12.47 -39.67
N SER A 41 -29.08 -12.39 -38.84
CA SER A 41 -30.47 -12.35 -39.27
C SER A 41 -31.28 -11.59 -38.21
N GLN A 42 -32.20 -10.77 -38.66
CA GLN A 42 -33.12 -10.01 -37.80
C GLN A 42 -34.12 -10.98 -37.15
N ASP A 43 -34.69 -10.59 -36.00
CA ASP A 43 -36.14 -10.52 -35.91
C ASP A 43 -36.61 -9.61 -34.76
N THR A 44 -37.70 -8.89 -35.03
CA THR A 44 -38.32 -7.91 -34.13
C THR A 44 -39.67 -8.44 -33.63
N ALA A 45 -39.89 -8.48 -32.32
CA ALA A 45 -41.23 -8.46 -31.74
C ALA A 45 -41.22 -7.95 -30.30
N ALA A 46 -42.23 -7.18 -29.92
CA ALA A 46 -42.37 -6.62 -28.58
C ALA A 46 -43.20 -7.53 -27.66
N ALA A 47 -42.99 -7.32 -26.36
CA ALA A 47 -43.95 -7.54 -25.27
C ALA A 47 -44.86 -8.79 -25.34
N ASN A 48 -44.47 -9.83 -24.60
CA ASN A 48 -45.46 -10.63 -23.87
C ASN A 48 -44.92 -11.02 -22.49
N THR A 49 -45.65 -10.63 -21.45
CA THR A 49 -45.30 -10.89 -20.06
C THR A 49 -45.62 -12.35 -19.72
N GLN A 50 -44.63 -13.23 -19.82
CA GLN A 50 -44.65 -14.51 -19.11
C GLN A 50 -43.60 -14.48 -18.00
N ILE A 51 -44.06 -14.72 -16.78
CA ILE A 51 -43.18 -14.89 -15.60
C ILE A 51 -42.47 -16.21 -15.77
N GLN A 52 -41.30 -16.16 -16.39
CA GLN A 52 -40.38 -17.27 -16.48
C GLN A 52 -39.66 -17.36 -15.13
N HIS A 53 -40.19 -18.17 -14.21
CA HIS A 53 -39.44 -18.58 -13.03
C HIS A 53 -38.15 -19.25 -13.51
N THR A 54 -37.05 -18.51 -13.41
CA THR A 54 -35.73 -18.99 -13.75
C THR A 54 -35.25 -19.86 -12.60
N GLU A 55 -34.46 -20.91 -12.87
CA GLU A 55 -34.02 -21.89 -11.86
C GLU A 55 -33.04 -21.32 -10.79
N SER A 56 -32.90 -19.98 -10.70
CA SER A 56 -31.98 -19.25 -9.82
C SER A 56 -32.46 -19.09 -8.36
N ASP A 57 -33.72 -19.37 -8.08
CA ASP A 57 -34.34 -19.13 -6.76
C ASP A 57 -34.26 -20.33 -5.78
N LEU A 58 -33.68 -21.46 -6.19
CA LEU A 58 -33.49 -22.63 -5.32
C LEU A 58 -32.08 -22.63 -4.69
N ASP A 59 -31.99 -22.91 -3.39
CA ASP A 59 -30.72 -23.18 -2.71
C ASP A 59 -30.23 -24.60 -3.01
N VAL A 60 -29.56 -24.72 -4.16
CA VAL A 60 -28.77 -25.90 -4.50
C VAL A 60 -27.57 -25.99 -3.55
N PRO A 61 -27.38 -27.13 -2.82
CA PRO A 61 -26.23 -27.35 -1.95
C PRO A 61 -24.88 -27.16 -2.66
N ASP A 62 -23.79 -26.95 -1.93
CA ASP A 62 -22.46 -26.87 -2.55
C ASP A 62 -22.04 -28.23 -3.14
N ASP A 63 -21.13 -28.21 -4.11
CA ASP A 63 -20.55 -29.42 -4.72
C ASP A 63 -19.98 -30.37 -3.65
N GLU A 64 -19.51 -29.80 -2.54
CA GLU A 64 -18.96 -30.47 -1.36
C GLU A 64 -20.01 -31.21 -0.52
N ASP A 65 -21.25 -30.71 -0.43
CA ASP A 65 -22.34 -31.36 0.32
C ASP A 65 -22.94 -32.55 -0.45
N LEU A 66 -22.78 -32.58 -1.78
CA LEU A 66 -23.27 -33.65 -2.65
C LEU A 66 -22.41 -34.93 -2.61
N VAL A 67 -21.25 -34.92 -1.94
CA VAL A 67 -20.33 -36.07 -1.88
C VAL A 67 -20.96 -37.24 -1.11
N PRO A 68 -21.03 -38.47 -1.68
CA PRO A 68 -21.70 -39.61 -1.03
C PRO A 68 -20.80 -40.28 0.03
N VAL A 69 -21.24 -40.26 1.29
CA VAL A 69 -20.57 -40.92 2.43
C VAL A 69 -21.25 -42.25 2.76
N SER A 70 -20.49 -43.34 2.76
CA SER A 70 -20.97 -44.69 3.09
C SER A 70 -20.60 -45.15 4.50
N ALA A 71 -19.53 -44.61 5.07
CA ALA A 71 -19.15 -44.82 6.46
C ALA A 71 -20.29 -44.38 7.42
N LYS A 72 -20.61 -45.24 8.39
CA LYS A 72 -21.54 -44.90 9.48
C LYS A 72 -20.77 -44.29 10.67
N PRO A 73 -21.33 -43.29 11.36
CA PRO A 73 -20.74 -42.74 12.58
C PRO A 73 -20.77 -43.77 13.72
N ILE A 74 -19.85 -43.59 14.68
CA ILE A 74 -19.73 -44.44 15.88
C ILE A 74 -20.95 -44.22 16.79
N ASP A 75 -21.58 -45.31 17.25
CA ASP A 75 -22.74 -45.26 18.14
C ASP A 75 -22.36 -44.57 19.46
N ALA A 76 -23.25 -43.70 19.95
CA ALA A 76 -23.06 -42.96 21.20
C ALA A 76 -22.86 -43.84 22.44
N LYS A 77 -23.34 -45.10 22.41
CA LYS A 77 -23.20 -46.08 23.50
C LYS A 77 -21.88 -46.84 23.45
N GLU A 78 -21.26 -46.95 22.28
CA GLU A 78 -20.01 -47.68 22.06
C GLU A 78 -18.78 -46.75 22.17
N TRP A 79 -18.98 -45.47 21.86
CA TRP A 79 -17.94 -44.45 21.93
C TRP A 79 -17.37 -44.24 23.35
N LYS A 80 -16.05 -44.07 23.42
CA LYS A 80 -15.33 -43.73 24.66
C LYS A 80 -14.35 -42.58 24.37
N PRO A 81 -14.19 -41.61 25.30
CA PRO A 81 -13.26 -40.51 25.11
C PRO A 81 -11.82 -41.03 25.01
N LYS A 82 -11.08 -40.51 24.01
CA LYS A 82 -9.64 -40.75 23.86
C LYS A 82 -8.87 -40.25 25.08
N LYS A 83 -7.71 -40.83 25.33
CA LYS A 83 -6.76 -40.35 26.34
C LYS A 83 -5.53 -39.80 25.64
N TRP A 84 -5.27 -38.52 25.84
CA TRP A 84 -4.10 -37.83 25.30
C TRP A 84 -3.10 -37.49 26.41
N GLY A 85 -1.84 -37.29 26.04
CA GLY A 85 -0.84 -36.66 26.90
C GLY A 85 -1.08 -35.17 27.06
N ARG A 86 -0.17 -34.48 27.77
CA ARG A 86 -0.11 -33.01 27.73
C ARG A 86 0.33 -32.52 26.35
N LEU A 87 -0.01 -31.27 26.03
CA LEU A 87 0.50 -30.64 24.81
C LEU A 87 1.96 -30.22 25.02
N SER A 88 2.63 -29.76 23.95
CA SER A 88 3.95 -29.15 24.11
C SER A 88 3.84 -27.84 24.92
N PRO A 89 4.84 -27.50 25.75
CA PRO A 89 4.80 -26.28 26.56
C PRO A 89 4.61 -24.99 25.73
N GLU A 90 5.11 -24.96 24.49
CA GLU A 90 4.92 -23.86 23.54
C GLU A 90 3.45 -23.68 23.17
N ILE A 91 2.73 -24.77 22.86
CA ILE A 91 1.30 -24.72 22.52
C ILE A 91 0.46 -24.42 23.75
N GLU A 92 0.78 -24.99 24.93
CA GLU A 92 0.10 -24.65 26.19
C GLU A 92 0.25 -23.15 26.48
N GLN A 93 1.46 -22.59 26.37
CA GLN A 93 1.72 -21.16 26.60
C GLN A 93 1.00 -20.26 25.58
N ALA A 94 0.96 -20.64 24.30
CA ALA A 94 0.24 -19.90 23.27
C ALA A 94 -1.28 -19.93 23.46
N ILE A 95 -1.84 -21.05 23.93
CA ILE A 95 -3.26 -21.16 24.29
C ILE A 95 -3.57 -20.25 25.49
N GLU A 96 -2.80 -20.33 26.59
CA GLU A 96 -3.05 -19.48 27.77
C GLU A 96 -2.90 -17.97 27.45
N TYR A 97 -2.01 -17.59 26.54
CA TYR A 97 -1.90 -16.20 26.10
C TYR A 97 -3.14 -15.74 25.30
N ASN A 98 -3.75 -16.61 24.50
CA ASN A 98 -4.80 -16.26 23.54
C ASN A 98 -6.22 -16.65 23.94
N VAL A 99 -6.41 -17.29 25.09
CA VAL A 99 -7.74 -17.67 25.57
C VAL A 99 -8.48 -16.49 26.21
N ARG A 100 -9.76 -16.31 25.88
CA ARG A 100 -10.69 -15.41 26.57
C ARG A 100 -11.40 -16.19 27.69
N ILE A 101 -11.53 -15.60 28.87
CA ILE A 101 -12.25 -16.22 30.00
C ILE A 101 -13.62 -15.55 30.13
N ALA A 102 -14.69 -16.32 29.92
CA ALA A 102 -16.05 -15.82 29.92
C ALA A 102 -16.87 -16.38 31.11
N GLY A 103 -17.37 -15.47 31.94
CA GLY A 103 -18.41 -15.73 32.94
C GLY A 103 -18.02 -16.66 34.09
N GLY A 104 -17.47 -16.09 35.17
CA GLY A 104 -17.30 -16.78 36.46
C GLY A 104 -18.07 -16.07 37.57
N SER A 105 -19.22 -16.60 37.98
CA SER A 105 -19.95 -16.15 39.19
C SER A 105 -20.75 -17.30 39.79
N GLY A 106 -20.58 -17.52 41.11
CA GLY A 106 -21.10 -18.69 41.81
C GLY A 106 -20.42 -20.01 41.39
N ASN A 107 -21.15 -21.13 41.51
CA ASN A 107 -20.64 -22.49 41.26
C ASN A 107 -20.51 -22.87 39.76
N LYS A 108 -20.60 -21.92 38.82
CA LYS A 108 -20.50 -22.21 37.38
C LYS A 108 -19.06 -22.02 36.91
N LYS A 109 -18.45 -23.07 36.35
CA LYS A 109 -17.12 -23.03 35.73
C LYS A 109 -17.13 -22.03 34.56
N ALA A 110 -16.12 -21.17 34.49
CA ALA A 110 -15.98 -20.20 33.41
C ALA A 110 -15.64 -20.89 32.07
N ASP A 111 -16.23 -20.41 30.98
CA ASP A 111 -15.89 -20.87 29.63
C ASP A 111 -14.53 -20.30 29.23
N ARG A 112 -13.57 -21.17 28.89
CA ARG A 112 -12.27 -20.80 28.34
C ARG A 112 -12.37 -20.81 26.81
N ILE A 113 -12.64 -19.66 26.20
CA ILE A 113 -12.95 -19.54 24.77
C ILE A 113 -11.69 -19.15 23.98
N LEU A 114 -11.26 -19.99 23.04
CA LEU A 114 -10.12 -19.70 22.14
C LEU A 114 -10.62 -19.46 20.72
N LEU A 115 -10.44 -18.25 20.19
CA LEU A 115 -10.60 -17.97 18.76
C LEU A 115 -9.40 -18.56 18.01
N THR A 116 -9.66 -19.49 17.09
CA THR A 116 -8.63 -20.24 16.39
C THR A 116 -8.91 -20.40 14.90
N ALA A 117 -7.83 -20.42 14.11
CA ALA A 117 -7.84 -20.71 12.68
C ALA A 117 -6.70 -21.67 12.32
N VAL A 118 -6.79 -22.35 11.17
CA VAL A 118 -5.72 -23.20 10.61
C VAL A 118 -5.33 -22.64 9.24
N ALA A 119 -4.03 -22.45 9.01
CA ALA A 119 -3.52 -21.82 7.79
C ALA A 119 -2.17 -22.38 7.32
N ASN A 120 -1.92 -22.28 6.02
CA ASN A 120 -0.61 -22.50 5.39
C ASN A 120 -0.11 -21.18 4.76
N GLN A 121 1.13 -21.15 4.27
CA GLN A 121 1.74 -19.93 3.71
C GLN A 121 0.98 -19.37 2.52
N GLY A 122 0.41 -20.23 1.65
CA GLY A 122 -0.43 -19.76 0.55
C GLY A 122 -1.74 -19.10 0.99
N MET A 123 -2.16 -19.30 2.24
CA MET A 123 -3.26 -18.59 2.88
C MET A 123 -2.81 -17.34 3.66
N ALA A 124 -1.53 -16.91 3.56
CA ALA A 124 -1.01 -15.75 4.31
C ALA A 124 -1.81 -14.47 4.06
N ASP A 125 -2.10 -14.11 2.79
CA ASP A 125 -2.88 -12.91 2.44
C ASP A 125 -4.29 -12.92 3.05
N TYR A 126 -4.96 -14.08 3.01
CA TYR A 126 -6.27 -14.27 3.62
C TYR A 126 -6.19 -14.16 5.15
N THR A 127 -5.17 -14.78 5.76
CA THR A 127 -4.94 -14.72 7.20
C THR A 127 -4.64 -13.30 7.67
N MET A 128 -3.83 -12.53 6.95
CA MET A 128 -3.56 -11.12 7.28
C MET A 128 -4.83 -10.27 7.14
N ASN A 129 -5.67 -10.55 6.14
CA ASN A 129 -6.98 -9.90 5.99
C ASN A 129 -7.93 -10.24 7.15
N TRP A 130 -7.96 -11.51 7.57
CA TRP A 130 -8.73 -12.01 8.71
C TRP A 130 -8.30 -11.31 10.02
N ILE A 131 -7.00 -11.24 10.30
CA ILE A 131 -6.44 -10.53 11.47
C ILE A 131 -6.76 -9.02 11.42
N ALA A 132 -6.64 -8.39 10.26
CA ALA A 132 -7.00 -6.98 10.11
C ALA A 132 -8.51 -6.73 10.33
N SER A 133 -9.37 -7.67 9.95
CA SER A 133 -10.81 -7.63 10.25
C SER A 133 -11.10 -7.77 11.76
N LEU A 134 -10.32 -8.60 12.48
CA LEU A 134 -10.38 -8.69 13.94
C LEU A 134 -9.94 -7.39 14.60
N LYS A 135 -8.86 -6.74 14.14
CA LYS A 135 -8.42 -5.43 14.66
C LYS A 135 -9.51 -4.37 14.51
N LYS A 136 -10.20 -4.33 13.36
CA LYS A 136 -11.36 -3.44 13.13
C LYS A 136 -12.52 -3.70 14.09
N CYS A 137 -12.69 -4.95 14.55
CA CYS A 137 -13.71 -5.35 15.52
C CYS A 137 -13.25 -5.25 16.99
N GLY A 138 -12.00 -4.87 17.26
CA GLY A 138 -11.42 -4.86 18.62
C GLY A 138 -11.19 -6.26 19.21
N LEU A 139 -10.91 -7.25 18.37
CA LEU A 139 -10.75 -8.66 18.74
C LEU A 139 -9.34 -9.23 18.45
N ASP A 140 -8.39 -8.38 18.06
CA ASP A 140 -7.00 -8.74 17.75
C ASP A 140 -6.14 -9.04 18.99
N ASP A 141 -6.65 -8.82 20.21
CA ASP A 141 -5.93 -9.07 21.47
C ASP A 141 -5.81 -10.57 21.84
N LYS A 142 -6.73 -11.42 21.33
CA LYS A 142 -6.84 -12.85 21.68
C LYS A 142 -7.34 -13.70 20.51
N PHE A 143 -6.39 -14.30 19.80
CA PHE A 143 -6.62 -15.32 18.76
C PHE A 143 -5.34 -16.16 18.55
N LEU A 144 -5.48 -17.38 18.05
CA LEU A 144 -4.35 -18.27 17.76
C LEU A 144 -4.47 -18.92 16.38
N VAL A 145 -3.45 -18.77 15.54
CA VAL A 145 -3.34 -19.43 14.24
C VAL A 145 -2.47 -20.68 14.39
N PHE A 146 -3.01 -21.81 13.97
CA PHE A 146 -2.28 -23.07 13.85
C PHE A 146 -1.73 -23.18 12.42
N ALA A 147 -0.42 -22.99 12.30
CA ALA A 147 0.30 -23.02 11.03
C ALA A 147 0.64 -24.46 10.62
N ILE A 148 0.32 -24.82 9.37
CA ILE A 148 0.63 -26.13 8.77
C ILE A 148 2.12 -26.23 8.38
N ASP A 149 2.72 -25.11 7.97
CA ASP A 149 4.11 -25.02 7.54
C ASP A 149 4.90 -23.97 8.33
N GLU A 150 6.22 -24.03 8.23
CA GLU A 150 7.15 -23.15 8.95
C GLU A 150 7.24 -21.75 8.33
N GLU A 151 6.94 -21.62 7.03
CA GLU A 151 7.01 -20.34 6.31
C GLU A 151 5.89 -19.40 6.78
N MET A 152 4.68 -19.93 7.04
CA MET A 152 3.57 -19.20 7.64
C MET A 152 3.89 -18.71 9.05
N VAL A 153 4.61 -19.53 9.85
CA VAL A 153 5.11 -19.12 11.17
C VAL A 153 6.11 -17.97 11.05
N GLU A 154 7.01 -18.03 10.07
CA GLU A 154 7.98 -16.96 9.82
C GLU A 154 7.30 -15.67 9.33
N THR A 155 6.33 -15.77 8.41
CA THR A 155 5.50 -14.67 7.91
C THR A 155 4.77 -13.96 9.05
N MET A 156 4.10 -14.71 9.93
CA MET A 156 3.43 -14.14 11.10
C MET A 156 4.41 -13.55 12.13
N LYS A 157 5.58 -14.17 12.35
CA LYS A 157 6.62 -13.61 13.22
C LYS A 157 7.20 -12.29 12.67
N LYS A 158 7.45 -12.20 11.36
CA LYS A 158 7.87 -10.97 10.66
C LYS A 158 6.82 -9.85 10.78
N ALA A 159 5.54 -10.19 10.77
CA ALA A 159 4.44 -9.26 11.02
C ALA A 159 4.25 -8.85 12.49
N GLY A 160 5.12 -9.29 13.41
CA GLY A 160 5.03 -9.01 14.85
C GLY A 160 4.04 -9.88 15.62
N LEU A 161 3.40 -10.83 14.95
CA LEU A 161 2.30 -11.67 15.47
C LEU A 161 2.81 -13.00 16.06
N GLY A 162 4.08 -13.08 16.45
CA GLY A 162 4.72 -14.32 16.92
C GLY A 162 4.13 -14.96 18.18
N LYS A 163 3.27 -14.24 18.93
CA LYS A 163 2.50 -14.78 20.08
C LYS A 163 1.13 -15.36 19.70
N HIS A 164 0.72 -15.16 18.45
CA HIS A 164 -0.57 -15.55 17.91
C HIS A 164 -0.46 -16.68 16.86
N VAL A 165 0.70 -17.34 16.79
CA VAL A 165 0.96 -18.43 15.85
C VAL A 165 1.70 -19.58 16.52
N VAL A 166 1.31 -20.82 16.23
CA VAL A 166 2.03 -22.05 16.60
C VAL A 166 2.05 -23.02 15.42
N MET A 167 3.11 -23.81 15.30
CA MET A 167 3.23 -24.85 14.27
C MET A 167 2.47 -26.10 14.74
N ILE A 168 1.65 -26.72 13.87
CA ILE A 168 0.91 -27.94 14.20
C ILE A 168 1.90 -29.11 14.34
N PRO A 169 1.95 -29.81 15.49
CA PRO A 169 2.89 -30.92 15.66
C PRO A 169 2.71 -32.01 14.61
N LYS A 170 3.83 -32.48 14.03
CA LYS A 170 3.81 -33.45 12.92
C LYS A 170 3.14 -34.79 13.29
N ASP A 171 3.15 -35.14 14.57
CA ASP A 171 2.48 -36.32 15.14
C ASP A 171 0.94 -36.19 15.23
N TRP A 172 0.37 -35.03 14.95
CA TRP A 172 -1.09 -34.86 14.89
C TRP A 172 -1.67 -35.28 13.54
N PHE A 173 -0.90 -35.16 12.46
CA PHE A 173 -1.36 -35.50 11.12
C PHE A 173 -1.40 -37.02 10.91
N HIS A 174 -2.51 -37.51 10.35
CA HIS A 174 -2.64 -38.92 9.96
C HIS A 174 -2.05 -39.22 8.56
N LYS A 175 -1.54 -38.19 7.86
CA LYS A 175 -0.96 -38.24 6.50
C LYS A 175 0.28 -37.34 6.41
N GLU A 176 1.16 -37.60 5.44
CA GLU A 176 2.24 -36.65 5.07
C GLU A 176 1.68 -35.44 4.30
N LEU A 177 2.28 -34.27 4.51
CA LEU A 177 1.89 -32.99 3.89
C LEU A 177 2.67 -32.74 2.59
N SER A 178 1.98 -32.35 1.51
CA SER A 178 2.64 -31.68 0.37
C SER A 178 2.99 -30.22 0.74
N LYS A 179 3.93 -29.62 0.01
CA LYS A 179 4.49 -28.29 0.33
C LYS A 179 3.93 -27.16 -0.53
N ASP A 180 3.06 -27.46 -1.48
CA ASP A 180 2.64 -26.52 -2.53
C ASP A 180 1.25 -25.91 -2.26
N PHE A 181 0.99 -24.74 -2.83
CA PHE A 181 -0.29 -24.05 -2.72
C PHE A 181 -1.26 -24.56 -3.80
N GLU A 182 -2.28 -25.31 -3.39
CA GLU A 182 -3.17 -25.99 -4.33
C GLU A 182 -4.66 -25.68 -4.11
N GLY A 183 -5.42 -25.63 -5.21
CA GLY A 183 -6.84 -25.28 -5.21
C GLY A 183 -7.76 -26.44 -4.85
N TRP A 184 -9.06 -26.14 -4.71
CA TRP A 184 -10.12 -27.14 -4.55
C TRP A 184 -10.07 -28.18 -5.69
N LEU A 185 -10.17 -29.49 -5.35
CA LEU A 185 -9.92 -30.69 -6.19
C LEU A 185 -8.46 -31.07 -6.48
N SER A 186 -7.48 -30.45 -5.84
CA SER A 186 -6.08 -30.93 -5.85
C SER A 186 -5.83 -32.08 -4.86
N ASP A 187 -4.78 -32.87 -5.11
CA ASP A 187 -4.36 -33.96 -4.22
C ASP A 187 -3.84 -33.44 -2.84
N GLY A 188 -3.55 -32.14 -2.71
CA GLY A 188 -3.17 -31.46 -1.47
C GLY A 188 -4.29 -30.73 -0.68
N TYR A 189 -5.55 -30.74 -1.14
CA TYR A 189 -6.65 -30.06 -0.41
C TYR A 189 -7.08 -30.81 0.87
N THR A 190 -6.99 -32.14 0.87
CA THR A 190 -7.48 -32.98 1.97
C THR A 190 -6.68 -32.85 3.28
N PRO A 191 -5.33 -32.80 3.28
CA PRO A 191 -4.57 -32.60 4.50
C PRO A 191 -4.98 -31.32 5.27
N ILE A 192 -5.30 -30.23 4.57
CA ILE A 192 -5.70 -28.96 5.19
C ILE A 192 -7.06 -29.09 5.89
N THR A 193 -8.08 -29.63 5.22
CA THR A 193 -9.42 -29.80 5.82
C THR A 193 -9.45 -30.85 6.92
N HIS A 194 -8.59 -31.87 6.85
CA HIS A 194 -8.36 -32.85 7.91
C HIS A 194 -7.68 -32.21 9.14
N SER A 195 -6.67 -31.36 8.90
CA SER A 195 -5.95 -30.61 9.96
C SER A 195 -6.88 -29.77 10.84
N LYS A 196 -7.93 -29.17 10.26
CA LYS A 196 -8.97 -28.46 11.01
C LYS A 196 -9.61 -29.38 12.07
N SER A 197 -10.05 -30.57 11.67
CA SER A 197 -10.67 -31.55 12.58
C SER A 197 -9.70 -32.01 13.67
N LEU A 198 -8.44 -32.27 13.30
CA LEU A 198 -7.39 -32.70 14.23
C LEU A 198 -7.08 -31.65 15.30
N VAL A 199 -6.81 -30.40 14.90
CA VAL A 199 -6.52 -29.30 15.85
C VAL A 199 -7.69 -29.08 16.80
N VAL A 200 -8.92 -29.06 16.29
CA VAL A 200 -10.13 -28.86 17.10
C VAL A 200 -10.37 -30.03 18.06
N GLU A 201 -10.16 -31.28 17.63
CA GLU A 201 -10.21 -32.44 18.55
C GLU A 201 -9.25 -32.23 19.73
N ARG A 202 -7.97 -31.92 19.46
CA ARG A 202 -6.94 -31.77 20.52
C ARG A 202 -7.33 -30.69 21.53
N LEU A 203 -7.82 -29.55 21.07
CA LEU A 203 -8.26 -28.44 21.93
C LEU A 203 -9.49 -28.80 22.81
N LEU A 204 -10.43 -29.59 22.30
CA LEU A 204 -11.58 -30.05 23.10
C LEU A 204 -11.15 -30.96 24.28
N TYR A 205 -10.01 -31.66 24.16
CA TYR A 205 -9.45 -32.45 25.26
C TYR A 205 -8.62 -31.62 26.26
N THR A 206 -8.24 -30.37 25.94
CA THR A 206 -7.60 -29.44 26.89
C THR A 206 -8.58 -28.55 27.66
N ASP A 207 -9.87 -28.92 27.70
CA ASP A 207 -10.90 -28.18 28.44
C ASP A 207 -11.05 -26.72 27.97
N VAL A 208 -10.85 -26.51 26.65
CA VAL A 208 -11.05 -25.24 25.94
C VAL A 208 -12.33 -25.33 25.11
N THR A 209 -13.14 -24.28 25.17
CA THR A 209 -14.25 -24.03 24.25
C THR A 209 -13.65 -23.44 22.97
N VAL A 210 -13.71 -24.19 21.88
CA VAL A 210 -13.10 -23.81 20.60
C VAL A 210 -14.04 -22.91 19.84
N TRP A 211 -13.62 -21.69 19.51
CA TRP A 211 -14.27 -20.80 18.54
C TRP A 211 -13.45 -20.87 17.25
N PHE A 212 -13.92 -21.66 16.29
CA PHE A 212 -13.24 -21.90 15.03
C PHE A 212 -13.70 -20.90 13.96
N SER A 213 -12.74 -20.41 13.17
CA SER A 213 -12.97 -19.60 11.98
C SER A 213 -11.99 -20.00 10.88
N ASP A 214 -12.49 -20.15 9.65
CA ASP A 214 -11.65 -20.13 8.45
C ASP A 214 -11.10 -18.72 8.19
N VAL A 215 -9.94 -18.67 7.53
CA VAL A 215 -9.17 -17.43 7.28
C VAL A 215 -9.68 -16.62 6.08
N ASP A 216 -10.64 -17.14 5.32
CA ASP A 216 -11.38 -16.41 4.29
C ASP A 216 -12.72 -15.85 4.79
N ILE A 217 -12.92 -15.85 6.11
CA ILE A 217 -13.97 -15.12 6.81
C ILE A 217 -13.50 -13.71 7.11
N VAL A 218 -14.41 -12.75 6.98
CA VAL A 218 -14.19 -11.35 7.35
C VAL A 218 -15.13 -10.96 8.49
N PHE A 219 -14.57 -10.48 9.59
CA PHE A 219 -15.33 -9.97 10.73
C PHE A 219 -15.79 -8.54 10.44
N THR A 220 -17.08 -8.27 10.66
CA THR A 220 -17.72 -6.99 10.31
C THR A 220 -18.38 -6.28 11.49
N SER A 221 -18.48 -6.92 12.66
CA SER A 221 -19.14 -6.37 13.84
C SER A 221 -18.33 -6.58 15.14
N PRO A 222 -18.10 -5.54 15.95
CA PRO A 222 -17.45 -5.70 17.27
C PRO A 222 -18.31 -6.49 18.26
N SER A 223 -19.64 -6.47 18.10
CA SER A 223 -20.58 -7.14 19.02
C SER A 223 -20.65 -8.67 18.85
N ILE A 224 -19.88 -9.25 17.93
CA ILE A 224 -19.95 -10.68 17.62
C ILE A 224 -19.62 -11.59 18.81
N TYR A 225 -18.62 -11.23 19.61
CA TYR A 225 -18.22 -12.03 20.78
C TYR A 225 -19.34 -12.10 21.83
N ASP A 226 -19.93 -10.95 22.17
CA ASP A 226 -21.04 -10.85 23.10
C ASP A 226 -22.30 -11.57 22.58
N TYR A 227 -22.57 -11.46 21.27
CA TYR A 227 -23.67 -12.17 20.62
C TYR A 227 -23.50 -13.69 20.72
N LEU A 228 -22.30 -14.22 20.43
CA LEU A 228 -22.01 -15.65 20.54
C LEU A 228 -22.10 -16.12 22.00
N LEU A 229 -21.54 -15.35 22.94
CA LEU A 229 -21.59 -15.69 24.36
C LEU A 229 -23.03 -15.68 24.90
N MET A 230 -23.86 -14.73 24.47
CA MET A 230 -25.30 -14.68 24.75
C MET A 230 -25.99 -15.93 24.20
N LYS A 231 -25.80 -16.28 22.91
CA LYS A 231 -26.42 -17.47 22.30
C LYS A 231 -25.98 -18.77 22.96
N LEU A 232 -24.70 -18.89 23.32
CA LEU A 232 -24.11 -20.06 23.99
C LEU A 232 -24.64 -20.23 25.43
N ASN A 233 -25.06 -19.15 26.09
CA ASN A 233 -25.59 -19.18 27.45
C ASN A 233 -27.13 -19.04 27.56
N ALA A 234 -27.82 -18.76 26.46
CA ALA A 234 -29.29 -18.61 26.42
C ALA A 234 -30.05 -19.88 26.86
N ARG A 235 -29.45 -21.07 26.72
CA ARG A 235 -29.99 -22.34 27.23
C ARG A 235 -28.90 -23.13 27.96
N LYS A 236 -29.27 -23.86 29.01
CA LYS A 236 -28.33 -24.68 29.79
C LYS A 236 -27.72 -25.83 28.98
N GLN A 237 -28.47 -26.38 28.01
CA GLN A 237 -28.04 -27.49 27.18
C GLN A 237 -27.31 -27.09 25.88
N THR A 238 -27.08 -25.79 25.59
CA THR A 238 -26.34 -25.42 24.37
C THR A 238 -24.86 -25.80 24.53
N GLU A 239 -24.38 -26.71 23.68
CA GLU A 239 -22.98 -27.15 23.63
C GLU A 239 -22.24 -26.58 22.42
N THR A 240 -22.96 -26.28 21.32
CA THR A 240 -22.38 -25.88 20.04
C THR A 240 -23.24 -24.87 19.29
N LEU A 241 -22.62 -23.88 18.64
CA LEU A 241 -23.25 -23.04 17.60
C LEU A 241 -22.51 -23.27 16.27
N PHE A 242 -23.23 -23.44 15.16
CA PHE A 242 -22.68 -23.54 13.79
C PHE A 242 -23.25 -22.45 12.88
N SER A 243 -22.49 -21.97 11.89
CA SER A 243 -23.05 -21.29 10.71
C SER A 243 -23.89 -22.25 9.86
N GLN A 244 -24.84 -21.71 9.10
CA GLN A 244 -25.67 -22.46 8.17
C GLN A 244 -25.12 -22.34 6.75
N GLU A 245 -25.23 -23.41 5.96
CA GLU A 245 -24.86 -23.40 4.54
C GLU A 245 -26.08 -23.13 3.64
N THR A 246 -27.21 -23.75 3.93
CA THR A 246 -28.49 -23.54 3.23
C THR A 246 -29.65 -23.52 4.21
N GLU A 247 -30.84 -23.11 3.76
CA GLU A 247 -32.05 -23.22 4.57
C GLU A 247 -32.37 -24.68 4.90
N GLN A 248 -32.29 -25.02 6.20
CA GLN A 248 -32.63 -26.29 6.84
C GLN A 248 -31.53 -27.39 6.81
N LYS A 249 -31.00 -27.64 8.02
CA LYS A 249 -30.15 -28.77 8.46
C LYS A 249 -28.69 -28.84 7.98
N ILE A 250 -28.31 -28.22 6.87
CA ILE A 250 -26.91 -28.23 6.41
C ILE A 250 -26.10 -27.15 7.14
N ILE A 251 -25.05 -27.55 7.86
CA ILE A 251 -24.12 -26.62 8.51
C ILE A 251 -22.96 -26.26 7.60
N ASN A 252 -22.45 -25.05 7.78
CA ASN A 252 -21.18 -24.60 7.22
C ASN A 252 -20.08 -24.83 8.27
N SER A 253 -18.98 -25.49 7.89
CA SER A 253 -17.90 -25.84 8.83
C SER A 253 -16.85 -24.74 9.01
N GLY A 254 -16.92 -23.66 8.22
CA GLY A 254 -15.96 -22.56 8.32
C GLY A 254 -16.11 -21.70 9.57
N PHE A 255 -17.26 -21.73 10.26
CA PHE A 255 -17.47 -20.93 11.48
C PHE A 255 -18.33 -21.64 12.53
N TYR A 256 -17.76 -21.90 13.71
CA TYR A 256 -18.50 -22.50 14.81
C TYR A 256 -17.88 -22.23 16.18
N ILE A 257 -18.64 -22.47 17.24
CA ILE A 257 -18.13 -22.53 18.62
C ILE A 257 -18.59 -23.82 19.29
N MET A 258 -17.67 -24.58 19.89
CA MET A 258 -17.90 -25.88 20.52
C MET A 258 -17.33 -25.93 21.94
N ARG A 259 -18.16 -26.26 22.93
CA ARG A 259 -17.73 -26.59 24.30
C ARG A 259 -17.01 -27.96 24.35
N PRO A 260 -16.10 -28.20 25.30
CA PRO A 260 -15.33 -29.45 25.45
C PRO A 260 -16.14 -30.66 25.98
N THR A 261 -17.38 -30.83 25.52
CA THR A 261 -18.31 -31.89 25.95
C THR A 261 -18.02 -33.24 25.29
N ASN A 262 -18.56 -34.32 25.88
CA ASN A 262 -18.47 -35.65 25.28
C ASN A 262 -19.20 -35.73 23.94
N THR A 263 -20.29 -34.98 23.75
CA THR A 263 -21.01 -34.88 22.48
C THR A 263 -20.09 -34.35 21.38
N ASN A 264 -19.43 -33.22 21.61
CA ASN A 264 -18.55 -32.59 20.63
C ASN A 264 -17.29 -33.41 20.36
N LYS A 265 -16.71 -34.01 21.42
CA LYS A 265 -15.59 -34.97 21.26
C LYS A 265 -15.98 -36.16 20.38
N ARG A 266 -17.19 -36.70 20.53
CA ARG A 266 -17.71 -37.77 19.65
C ARG A 266 -17.96 -37.30 18.23
N ILE A 267 -18.47 -36.07 18.03
CA ILE A 267 -18.69 -35.50 16.69
C ILE A 267 -17.36 -35.39 15.94
N LEU A 268 -16.32 -34.83 16.57
CA LEU A 268 -15.00 -34.69 15.96
C LEU A 268 -14.32 -36.05 15.72
N ASP A 269 -14.40 -36.97 16.67
CA ASP A 269 -13.84 -38.32 16.51
C ASP A 269 -14.52 -39.08 15.35
N ALA A 270 -15.86 -39.01 15.27
CA ALA A 270 -16.62 -39.60 14.18
C ALA A 270 -16.35 -38.90 12.83
N SER A 271 -16.10 -37.58 12.80
CA SER A 271 -15.78 -36.90 11.55
C SER A 271 -14.39 -37.27 11.06
N ILE A 272 -13.40 -37.33 11.96
CA ILE A 272 -12.04 -37.81 11.64
C ILE A 272 -12.11 -39.27 11.15
N TYR A 273 -12.85 -40.16 11.81
CA TYR A 273 -13.05 -41.54 11.36
C TYR A 273 -13.66 -41.64 9.96
N ILE A 274 -14.66 -40.81 9.64
CA ILE A 274 -15.26 -40.75 8.29
C ILE A 274 -14.23 -40.27 7.26
N GLN A 275 -13.48 -39.19 7.57
CA GLN A 275 -12.45 -38.63 6.70
C GLN A 275 -11.30 -39.62 6.45
N ASP A 276 -10.86 -40.36 7.47
CA ASP A 276 -9.83 -41.41 7.39
C ASP A 276 -10.32 -42.65 6.61
N THR A 277 -11.58 -43.06 6.79
CA THR A 277 -12.13 -44.27 6.16
C THR A 277 -12.42 -44.07 4.67
N GLU A 278 -12.94 -42.89 4.30
CA GLU A 278 -13.37 -42.59 2.92
C GLU A 278 -12.25 -41.94 2.07
N GLN A 279 -11.02 -41.87 2.60
CA GLN A 279 -9.89 -41.09 2.10
C GLN A 279 -9.37 -41.40 0.68
N ASN A 280 -9.88 -42.45 0.03
CA ASN A 280 -9.45 -42.90 -1.31
C ASN A 280 -10.56 -42.75 -2.38
N LYS A 281 -11.71 -42.14 -2.03
CA LYS A 281 -12.77 -41.80 -2.98
C LYS A 281 -12.51 -40.43 -3.56
N LYS A 282 -12.73 -40.24 -4.87
CA LYS A 282 -12.75 -38.92 -5.51
C LYS A 282 -14.19 -38.55 -5.91
N PRO A 283 -14.70 -37.36 -5.53
CA PRO A 283 -14.10 -36.37 -4.62
C PRO A 283 -13.95 -36.89 -3.18
N GLU A 284 -12.90 -36.44 -2.49
CA GLU A 284 -12.60 -36.83 -1.10
C GLU A 284 -13.56 -36.16 -0.10
N VAL A 285 -13.80 -36.80 1.04
CA VAL A 285 -14.76 -36.32 2.05
C VAL A 285 -14.12 -35.23 2.91
N THR A 286 -14.70 -34.04 2.87
CA THR A 286 -14.25 -32.86 3.64
C THR A 286 -14.77 -32.86 5.08
N GLN A 287 -14.28 -31.90 5.88
CA GLN A 287 -14.78 -31.66 7.23
C GLN A 287 -16.28 -31.32 7.24
N GLN A 288 -16.74 -30.42 6.34
CA GLN A 288 -18.15 -30.05 6.26
C GLN A 288 -19.03 -31.25 6.01
N ARG A 289 -18.71 -32.04 4.98
CA ARG A 289 -19.51 -33.19 4.60
C ARG A 289 -19.52 -34.27 5.69
N ALA A 290 -18.37 -34.53 6.31
CA ALA A 290 -18.27 -35.48 7.41
C ALA A 290 -19.13 -35.06 8.62
N ILE A 291 -19.07 -33.79 9.02
CA ILE A 291 -19.91 -33.27 10.12
C ILE A 291 -21.40 -33.31 9.74
N ASN A 292 -21.78 -32.83 8.56
CA ASN A 292 -23.17 -32.89 8.07
C ASN A 292 -23.71 -34.33 8.08
N ARG A 293 -22.93 -35.32 7.64
CA ARG A 293 -23.33 -36.74 7.69
C ARG A 293 -23.60 -37.23 9.12
N ILE A 294 -22.87 -36.76 10.13
CA ILE A 294 -23.11 -37.16 11.52
C ILE A 294 -24.34 -36.45 12.09
N LEU A 295 -24.60 -35.20 11.65
CA LEU A 295 -25.76 -34.41 12.06
C LEU A 295 -27.07 -34.95 11.47
N ASP A 296 -27.05 -35.62 10.32
CA ASP A 296 -28.20 -36.34 9.74
C ASP A 296 -28.82 -37.35 10.72
N ASP A 297 -27.98 -38.03 11.52
CA ASP A 297 -28.40 -39.01 12.53
C ASP A 297 -28.74 -38.36 13.90
N MET A 298 -28.76 -37.03 14.00
CA MET A 298 -29.02 -36.27 15.23
C MET A 298 -30.28 -35.38 15.16
N ASN A 299 -30.91 -35.16 16.31
CA ASN A 299 -32.03 -34.23 16.42
C ASN A 299 -31.52 -32.78 16.50
N LEU A 300 -31.68 -32.01 15.42
CA LEU A 300 -31.32 -30.59 15.32
C LEU A 300 -32.45 -29.63 15.71
N ASN A 301 -33.51 -30.09 16.37
CA ASN A 301 -34.60 -29.21 16.82
C ASN A 301 -34.07 -28.15 17.80
N TYR A 302 -34.22 -26.87 17.44
CA TYR A 302 -33.73 -25.70 18.19
C TYR A 302 -34.12 -25.67 19.68
N GLN A 303 -35.25 -26.27 20.07
CA GLN A 303 -35.69 -26.30 21.46
C GLN A 303 -34.96 -27.37 22.29
N THR A 304 -34.78 -28.57 21.73
CA THR A 304 -34.32 -29.77 22.45
C THR A 304 -32.86 -30.13 22.19
N SER A 305 -32.31 -29.76 21.04
CA SER A 305 -30.93 -30.06 20.65
C SER A 305 -29.91 -29.26 21.48
N SER A 306 -28.75 -29.87 21.74
CA SER A 306 -27.58 -29.16 22.26
C SER A 306 -26.86 -28.32 21.21
N ILE A 307 -27.20 -28.51 19.93
CA ILE A 307 -26.65 -27.77 18.79
C ILE A 307 -27.61 -26.65 18.41
N VAL A 308 -27.07 -25.48 18.06
CA VAL A 308 -27.82 -24.31 17.60
C VAL A 308 -27.24 -23.86 16.26
N LEU A 309 -28.13 -23.45 15.36
CA LEU A 309 -27.76 -22.86 14.09
C LEU A 309 -27.77 -21.31 14.20
N LEU A 310 -26.74 -20.68 13.64
CA LEU A 310 -26.58 -19.23 13.56
C LEU A 310 -27.35 -18.70 12.35
N ASP A 311 -27.97 -17.54 12.52
CA ASP A 311 -28.83 -16.91 11.50
C ASP A 311 -28.04 -16.55 10.23
N LEU A 312 -28.52 -16.99 9.06
CA LEU A 312 -27.87 -16.76 7.77
C LEU A 312 -27.79 -15.27 7.38
N MET A 313 -28.69 -14.43 7.91
CA MET A 313 -28.64 -12.97 7.72
C MET A 313 -27.46 -12.32 8.47
N LEU A 314 -27.05 -12.92 9.59
CA LEU A 314 -25.96 -12.43 10.43
C LEU A 314 -24.63 -13.16 10.17
N PHE A 315 -24.68 -14.40 9.67
CA PHE A 315 -23.52 -15.23 9.35
C PHE A 315 -23.62 -15.75 7.90
N PRO A 316 -23.72 -14.86 6.88
CA PRO A 316 -23.89 -15.24 5.49
C PRO A 316 -22.68 -15.95 4.89
N HIS A 317 -22.97 -17.01 4.13
CA HIS A 317 -22.06 -17.60 3.16
C HIS A 317 -21.90 -16.70 1.91
N GLY A 318 -20.87 -16.93 1.11
CA GLY A 318 -20.45 -16.03 0.04
C GLY A 318 -21.51 -15.80 -1.02
N ARG A 319 -22.28 -16.83 -1.40
CA ARG A 319 -23.41 -16.72 -2.35
C ARG A 319 -24.54 -15.84 -1.79
N ALA A 320 -24.88 -15.95 -0.50
CA ALA A 320 -25.90 -15.13 0.14
C ALA A 320 -25.50 -13.64 0.21
N TYR A 321 -24.22 -13.36 0.47
CA TYR A 321 -23.71 -11.99 0.54
C TYR A 321 -23.41 -11.39 -0.85
N PHE A 322 -22.53 -12.01 -1.64
CA PHE A 322 -22.02 -11.42 -2.89
C PHE A 322 -22.99 -11.50 -4.07
N ASP A 323 -23.72 -12.61 -4.21
CA ASP A 323 -24.60 -12.82 -5.38
C ASP A 323 -26.01 -12.30 -5.11
N ARG A 324 -26.57 -12.61 -3.94
CA ARG A 324 -27.95 -12.25 -3.58
C ARG A 324 -28.09 -10.96 -2.76
N ASN A 325 -27.00 -10.38 -2.26
CA ASN A 325 -26.99 -9.16 -1.44
C ASN A 325 -27.98 -9.22 -0.25
N ILE A 326 -28.11 -10.39 0.39
CA ILE A 326 -29.22 -10.65 1.32
C ILE A 326 -29.21 -9.72 2.54
N PRO A 327 -28.13 -9.60 3.35
CA PRO A 327 -28.14 -8.72 4.51
C PRO A 327 -28.30 -7.25 4.14
N THR A 328 -27.58 -6.81 3.10
CA THR A 328 -27.58 -5.42 2.61
C THR A 328 -28.93 -5.00 2.03
N LYS A 329 -29.65 -5.89 1.33
CA LYS A 329 -31.03 -5.66 0.84
C LYS A 329 -32.02 -5.33 1.95
N TYR A 330 -31.82 -5.87 3.16
CA TYR A 330 -32.66 -5.62 4.33
C TYR A 330 -32.05 -4.58 5.29
N GLY A 331 -30.99 -3.87 4.89
CA GLY A 331 -30.34 -2.85 5.72
C GLY A 331 -29.61 -3.41 6.95
N MET A 332 -29.32 -4.71 6.97
CA MET A 332 -28.62 -5.38 8.07
C MET A 332 -27.11 -5.42 7.82
N THR A 333 -26.33 -5.11 8.86
CA THR A 333 -24.89 -5.37 8.88
C THR A 333 -24.68 -6.77 9.47
N PRO A 334 -24.07 -7.72 8.74
CA PRO A 334 -23.82 -9.05 9.28
C PRO A 334 -22.71 -9.01 10.33
N MET A 335 -22.57 -10.08 11.12
CA MET A 335 -21.52 -10.25 12.11
C MET A 335 -20.19 -10.68 11.46
N ILE A 336 -20.29 -11.52 10.43
CA ILE A 336 -19.19 -11.94 9.56
C ILE A 336 -19.65 -11.98 8.09
N VAL A 337 -18.71 -12.08 7.16
CA VAL A 337 -18.94 -12.54 5.79
C VAL A 337 -17.98 -13.68 5.49
N HIS A 338 -18.49 -14.86 5.17
CA HIS A 338 -17.66 -16.01 4.77
C HIS A 338 -17.51 -16.03 3.25
N ALA A 339 -16.27 -15.99 2.73
CA ALA A 339 -16.02 -15.99 1.29
C ALA A 339 -15.94 -17.39 0.64
N ASN A 340 -16.72 -18.35 1.12
CA ASN A 340 -16.94 -19.63 0.43
C ASN A 340 -17.67 -19.45 -0.91
N TYR A 341 -17.76 -20.51 -1.72
CA TYR A 341 -18.18 -20.49 -3.16
C TYR A 341 -17.31 -19.68 -4.13
N ARG A 342 -16.32 -18.89 -3.67
CA ARG A 342 -15.35 -18.23 -4.54
C ARG A 342 -14.05 -19.03 -4.64
N LYS A 343 -13.52 -19.22 -5.85
CA LYS A 343 -12.32 -20.03 -6.13
C LYS A 343 -11.20 -19.14 -6.71
N GLY A 344 -9.96 -19.33 -6.25
CA GLY A 344 -8.76 -18.60 -6.72
C GLY A 344 -8.80 -17.08 -6.53
N ASP A 345 -8.07 -16.34 -7.38
CA ASP A 345 -7.97 -14.87 -7.38
C ASP A 345 -9.31 -14.12 -7.29
N ASN A 346 -10.38 -14.73 -7.81
CA ASN A 346 -11.71 -14.12 -7.82
C ASN A 346 -12.22 -13.89 -6.38
N LYS A 347 -11.81 -14.72 -5.41
CA LYS A 347 -12.15 -14.52 -3.99
C LYS A 347 -11.58 -13.20 -3.46
N MET A 348 -10.28 -12.96 -3.65
CA MET A 348 -9.64 -11.73 -3.19
C MET A 348 -10.10 -10.49 -4.00
N LYS A 349 -10.42 -10.66 -5.29
CA LYS A 349 -11.03 -9.59 -6.11
C LYS A 349 -12.43 -9.21 -5.62
N ASP A 350 -13.26 -10.18 -5.25
CA ASP A 350 -14.59 -9.91 -4.69
C ASP A 350 -14.50 -9.30 -3.28
N LEU A 351 -13.62 -9.81 -2.40
CA LEU A 351 -13.36 -9.17 -1.11
C LEU A 351 -12.95 -7.70 -1.26
N LYS A 352 -12.10 -7.36 -2.23
CA LYS A 352 -11.74 -5.97 -2.57
C LYS A 352 -12.94 -5.17 -3.08
N LYS A 353 -13.69 -5.71 -4.06
CA LYS A 353 -14.89 -5.08 -4.66
C LYS A 353 -15.97 -4.72 -3.63
N PHE A 354 -16.18 -5.59 -2.62
CA PHE A 354 -17.18 -5.38 -1.57
C PHE A 354 -16.63 -4.70 -0.30
N GLY A 355 -15.37 -4.22 -0.32
CA GLY A 355 -14.78 -3.48 0.78
C GLY A 355 -14.38 -4.29 2.02
N LEU A 356 -14.25 -5.61 1.83
CA LEU A 356 -13.89 -6.61 2.84
C LEU A 356 -12.40 -7.01 2.78
N CYS A 357 -11.57 -6.19 2.12
CA CYS A 357 -10.12 -6.35 2.07
C CYS A 357 -9.43 -5.19 2.82
N PHE A 358 -8.59 -5.53 3.79
CA PHE A 358 -7.96 -4.63 4.76
C PHE A 358 -6.42 -4.57 4.65
N THR A 359 -5.87 -5.02 3.53
CA THR A 359 -4.44 -5.10 3.26
C THR A 359 -4.05 -4.33 1.98
N GLY A 360 -4.17 -3.00 1.99
CA GLY A 360 -3.85 -2.14 0.85
C GLY A 360 -3.15 -0.81 1.19
N ILE A 361 -2.45 -0.23 0.21
CA ILE A 361 -1.68 1.03 0.35
C ILE A 361 -2.55 2.20 0.89
N CYS A 362 -3.82 2.26 0.47
CA CYS A 362 -4.78 3.26 0.94
C CYS A 362 -5.27 3.08 2.38
N GLN A 363 -4.96 1.96 3.02
CA GLN A 363 -5.22 1.72 4.43
C GLN A 363 -4.02 2.09 5.31
N THR A 364 -2.80 2.12 4.75
CA THR A 364 -1.60 2.62 5.45
C THR A 364 -1.40 4.13 5.35
N VAL A 365 -1.90 4.78 4.28
CA VAL A 365 -1.63 6.21 3.99
C VAL A 365 -2.87 6.93 3.44
N ALA A 366 -3.13 8.13 3.95
CA ALA A 366 -4.19 9.02 3.49
C ALA A 366 -3.84 9.77 2.18
N LEU A 367 -3.52 9.05 1.09
CA LEU A 367 -3.24 9.70 -0.20
C LEU A 367 -4.51 10.35 -0.76
N SER A 368 -4.40 11.48 -1.45
CA SER A 368 -5.54 12.19 -2.04
C SER A 368 -6.38 11.35 -3.03
N LEU A 369 -5.80 10.27 -3.58
CA LEU A 369 -6.50 9.34 -4.49
C LEU A 369 -7.34 8.27 -3.79
N CYS A 370 -7.04 7.98 -2.52
CA CYS A 370 -7.62 6.85 -1.79
C CYS A 370 -9.13 6.96 -1.51
N PRO A 371 -9.70 8.16 -1.28
CA PRO A 371 -11.16 8.35 -1.23
C PRO A 371 -11.90 8.06 -2.56
N LEU A 372 -11.19 7.78 -3.66
CA LEU A 372 -11.77 7.62 -5.00
C LEU A 372 -11.50 6.25 -5.65
N ILE A 373 -10.81 5.34 -4.95
CA ILE A 373 -10.47 4.01 -5.47
C ILE A 373 -10.82 2.90 -4.46
N GLY A 374 -10.81 1.66 -4.93
CA GLY A 374 -11.11 0.45 -4.15
C GLY A 374 -12.61 0.20 -3.98
N GLN A 375 -13.36 1.19 -3.50
CA GLN A 375 -14.80 1.08 -3.18
C GLN A 375 -15.59 2.27 -3.71
N ALA A 376 -16.92 2.13 -3.81
CA ALA A 376 -17.82 3.21 -4.24
C ALA A 376 -17.81 4.44 -3.31
N ASN A 377 -17.45 4.27 -2.04
CA ASN A 377 -17.30 5.33 -1.04
C ASN A 377 -15.82 5.64 -0.71
N GLY A 378 -14.86 5.10 -1.48
CA GLY A 378 -13.43 5.22 -1.22
C GLY A 378 -12.90 4.28 -0.13
N VAL A 379 -11.59 4.39 0.14
CA VAL A 379 -10.89 3.64 1.21
C VAL A 379 -10.28 4.63 2.19
N GLU A 380 -10.64 4.49 3.47
CA GLU A 380 -10.11 5.29 4.59
C GLU A 380 -8.84 4.62 5.18
N PRO A 381 -7.82 5.41 5.58
CA PRO A 381 -6.65 4.90 6.32
C PRO A 381 -7.02 4.38 7.72
N VAL A 382 -6.31 3.35 8.17
CA VAL A 382 -6.50 2.75 9.51
C VAL A 382 -6.07 3.69 10.64
N CYS A 383 -5.08 4.55 10.39
CA CYS A 383 -4.60 5.55 11.33
C CYS A 383 -4.19 6.81 10.56
N TYR A 384 -4.65 7.97 11.02
CA TYR A 384 -4.28 9.30 10.52
C TYR A 384 -4.16 10.31 11.67
N SER A 385 -3.49 11.44 11.42
CA SER A 385 -3.41 12.55 12.39
C SER A 385 -4.79 13.11 12.72
N ARG A 386 -5.07 13.28 14.02
CA ARG A 386 -6.32 13.85 14.56
C ARG A 386 -6.74 15.15 13.86
N ASN A 387 -8.05 15.28 13.63
CA ASN A 387 -8.65 16.48 13.05
C ASN A 387 -8.83 17.57 14.11
N ILE A 388 -8.89 18.83 13.69
CA ILE A 388 -9.16 19.98 14.57
C ILE A 388 -10.33 20.78 13.98
N ASP A 389 -11.33 21.09 14.81
CA ASP A 389 -12.39 22.03 14.46
C ASP A 389 -11.89 23.47 14.70
N LEU A 390 -11.89 24.27 13.64
CA LEU A 390 -11.54 25.69 13.64
C LEU A 390 -12.75 26.48 13.13
N ALA A 391 -13.45 27.12 14.08
CA ALA A 391 -14.61 27.98 13.82
C ALA A 391 -15.77 27.30 13.06
N GLY A 392 -15.99 26.00 13.28
CA GLY A 392 -17.05 25.21 12.62
C GLY A 392 -16.60 24.53 11.33
N ASN A 393 -15.33 24.68 10.94
CA ASN A 393 -14.72 23.94 9.84
C ASN A 393 -13.76 22.88 10.39
N LEU A 394 -14.04 21.61 10.08
CA LEU A 394 -13.18 20.49 10.45
C LEU A 394 -11.96 20.43 9.51
N ILE A 395 -10.77 20.76 10.03
CA ILE A 395 -9.52 20.63 9.30
C ILE A 395 -8.91 19.26 9.57
N PHE A 396 -8.63 18.53 8.49
CA PHE A 396 -7.97 17.24 8.52
C PHE A 396 -6.45 17.40 8.50
N GLN A 397 -5.74 16.47 9.15
CA GLN A 397 -4.26 16.37 9.14
C GLN A 397 -3.52 17.72 9.31
N PRO A 398 -3.79 18.47 10.40
CA PRO A 398 -3.24 19.83 10.60
C PRO A 398 -1.72 19.86 10.76
N ALA A 399 -1.07 18.73 11.12
CA ALA A 399 0.39 18.64 11.15
C ALA A 399 0.98 18.76 9.74
N THR A 400 0.42 18.04 8.76
CA THR A 400 0.87 18.05 7.37
C THR A 400 0.63 19.41 6.71
N LEU A 401 -0.53 20.04 6.97
CA LEU A 401 -0.84 21.42 6.53
C LEU A 401 0.29 22.42 6.82
N VAL A 402 0.87 22.38 8.03
CA VAL A 402 1.97 23.28 8.41
C VAL A 402 3.22 23.04 7.56
N ILE A 403 3.53 21.78 7.25
CA ILE A 403 4.67 21.42 6.40
C ILE A 403 4.43 21.84 4.95
N ASP A 404 3.21 21.67 4.42
CA ASP A 404 2.88 22.05 3.04
C ASP A 404 2.97 23.58 2.85
N ILE A 405 2.53 24.36 3.85
CA ILE A 405 2.72 25.82 3.86
C ILE A 405 4.21 26.18 3.84
N VAL A 406 5.03 25.53 4.69
CA VAL A 406 6.48 25.75 4.70
C VAL A 406 7.11 25.37 3.36
N ALA A 407 6.69 24.26 2.75
CA ALA A 407 7.17 23.81 1.45
C ALA A 407 6.85 24.81 0.32
N ILE A 408 5.63 25.38 0.31
CA ILE A 408 5.24 26.42 -0.66
C ILE A 408 6.08 27.70 -0.47
N VAL A 409 6.30 28.14 0.77
CA VAL A 409 7.16 29.31 1.07
C VAL A 409 8.60 29.05 0.62
N MET A 410 9.16 27.88 0.92
CA MET A 410 10.51 27.51 0.49
C MET A 410 10.62 27.39 -1.03
N ALA A 411 9.60 26.85 -1.71
CA ALA A 411 9.55 26.82 -3.17
C ALA A 411 9.57 28.23 -3.78
N ALA A 412 8.80 29.17 -3.23
CA ALA A 412 8.81 30.57 -3.67
C ALA A 412 10.19 31.24 -3.47
N ILE A 413 10.86 30.97 -2.34
CA ILE A 413 12.22 31.45 -2.07
C ILE A 413 13.23 30.88 -3.08
N MET A 414 13.17 29.58 -3.39
CA MET A 414 14.04 28.96 -4.39
C MET A 414 13.78 29.55 -5.79
N ILE A 415 12.52 29.70 -6.21
CA ILE A 415 12.16 30.34 -7.48
C ILE A 415 12.70 31.77 -7.59
N TYR A 416 12.66 32.55 -6.49
CA TYR A 416 13.24 33.89 -6.45
C TYR A 416 14.76 33.88 -6.71
N HIS A 417 15.51 33.03 -5.99
CA HIS A 417 16.96 32.94 -6.14
C HIS A 417 17.37 32.46 -7.53
N ILE A 418 16.70 31.45 -8.10
CA ILE A 418 16.98 30.98 -9.46
C ILE A 418 16.72 32.08 -10.51
N ARG A 419 15.68 32.90 -10.30
CA ARG A 419 15.35 34.03 -11.19
C ARG A 419 16.28 35.23 -11.03
N SER A 420 17.00 35.35 -9.92
CA SER A 420 17.97 36.42 -9.68
C SER A 420 19.31 36.21 -10.39
N LYS A 421 19.72 34.96 -10.67
CA LYS A 421 20.91 34.67 -11.50
C LYS A 421 20.69 35.12 -12.94
N TYR A 422 21.66 35.81 -13.55
CA TYR A 422 21.52 36.33 -14.92
C TYR A 422 21.98 35.34 -16.00
N THR A 423 23.03 34.56 -15.76
CA THR A 423 23.74 33.76 -16.79
C THR A 423 23.77 32.25 -16.54
N ALA A 424 23.19 31.77 -15.45
CA ALA A 424 23.17 30.35 -15.09
C ALA A 424 22.50 29.42 -16.14
N VAL A 425 23.16 28.28 -16.40
CA VAL A 425 22.72 27.22 -17.32
C VAL A 425 21.51 26.45 -16.76
N GLY A 426 20.54 26.12 -17.60
CA GLY A 426 19.33 25.37 -17.24
C GLY A 426 18.30 26.20 -16.46
N ARG A 427 18.56 27.51 -16.26
CA ARG A 427 17.77 28.38 -15.36
C ARG A 427 16.30 28.46 -15.76
N LYS A 428 15.97 28.52 -17.05
CA LYS A 428 14.56 28.69 -17.50
C LYS A 428 13.79 27.38 -17.44
N GLU A 429 14.50 26.27 -17.57
CA GLU A 429 14.07 24.88 -17.55
C GLU A 429 13.81 24.41 -16.11
N ILE A 430 14.75 24.64 -15.19
CA ILE A 430 14.63 24.18 -13.80
C ILE A 430 13.58 24.97 -13.01
N VAL A 431 13.38 26.25 -13.35
CA VAL A 431 12.28 27.07 -12.80
C VAL A 431 10.92 26.45 -13.10
N MET A 432 10.76 25.76 -14.24
CA MET A 432 9.51 25.06 -14.56
C MET A 432 9.25 23.89 -13.60
N PHE A 433 10.28 23.14 -13.21
CA PHE A 433 10.16 22.08 -12.20
C PHE A 433 9.70 22.64 -10.85
N PHE A 434 10.29 23.75 -10.37
CA PHE A 434 9.87 24.36 -9.10
C PHE A 434 8.45 24.96 -9.14
N TYR A 435 8.02 25.51 -10.29
CA TYR A 435 6.62 25.93 -10.46
C TYR A 435 5.65 24.74 -10.42
N LEU A 436 5.98 23.61 -11.06
CA LEU A 436 5.15 22.40 -11.02
C LEU A 436 5.10 21.78 -9.62
N TYR A 437 6.23 21.71 -8.91
CA TYR A 437 6.29 21.28 -7.51
C TYR A 437 5.40 22.14 -6.61
N MET A 438 5.52 23.47 -6.68
CA MET A 438 4.72 24.40 -5.88
C MET A 438 3.20 24.26 -6.14
N ILE A 439 2.79 24.07 -7.41
CA ILE A 439 1.38 23.82 -7.77
C ILE A 439 0.92 22.45 -7.25
N THR A 440 1.76 21.42 -7.34
CA THR A 440 1.46 20.07 -6.84
C THR A 440 1.23 20.12 -5.32
N THR A 441 2.17 20.67 -4.55
CA THR A 441 2.07 20.82 -3.08
C THR A 441 0.85 21.67 -2.67
N PHE A 442 0.53 22.72 -3.42
CA PHE A 442 -0.67 23.52 -3.15
C PHE A 442 -1.97 22.73 -3.37
N LEU A 443 -2.04 21.88 -4.40
CA LEU A 443 -3.20 21.01 -4.64
C LEU A 443 -3.27 19.87 -3.62
N GLU A 444 -2.13 19.31 -3.22
CA GLU A 444 -2.03 18.31 -2.14
C GLU A 444 -2.60 18.87 -0.84
N MET A 445 -2.13 20.04 -0.41
CA MET A 445 -2.65 20.76 0.76
C MET A 445 -4.17 20.90 0.73
N LEU A 446 -4.76 21.36 -0.38
CA LEU A 446 -6.22 21.54 -0.50
C LEU A 446 -7.03 20.23 -0.39
N LEU A 447 -6.46 19.11 -0.83
CA LEU A 447 -7.11 17.80 -0.88
C LEU A 447 -6.91 16.99 0.40
N VAL A 448 -5.73 17.06 1.00
CA VAL A 448 -5.31 16.31 2.21
C VAL A 448 -5.94 16.93 3.46
N THR A 449 -6.03 18.26 3.54
CA THR A 449 -6.56 18.91 4.75
C THR A 449 -8.08 19.06 4.76
N GLY A 450 -8.76 18.52 3.74
CA GLY A 450 -10.22 18.53 3.62
C GLY A 450 -10.84 19.89 3.29
N ILE A 451 -10.05 20.89 2.87
CA ILE A 451 -10.57 22.19 2.39
C ILE A 451 -11.50 21.99 1.20
N ILE A 452 -11.18 21.02 0.34
CA ILE A 452 -12.13 20.42 -0.60
C ILE A 452 -12.65 19.12 0.04
N PRO A 453 -13.91 19.06 0.48
CA PRO A 453 -14.45 17.83 1.09
C PRO A 453 -14.51 16.68 0.09
N THR A 454 -14.21 15.46 0.54
CA THR A 454 -14.29 14.23 -0.27
C THR A 454 -15.70 13.95 -0.81
N SER A 455 -16.74 14.43 -0.12
CA SER A 455 -18.14 14.37 -0.56
C SER A 455 -18.49 15.36 -1.69
N SER A 456 -17.61 16.31 -2.01
CA SER A 456 -17.85 17.28 -3.07
C SER A 456 -17.70 16.64 -4.45
N PRO A 457 -18.64 16.89 -5.40
CA PRO A 457 -18.50 16.42 -6.79
C PRO A 457 -17.29 17.03 -7.53
N VAL A 458 -16.64 18.02 -6.92
CA VAL A 458 -15.42 18.67 -7.41
C VAL A 458 -14.14 17.92 -7.01
N TYR A 459 -14.17 17.14 -5.92
CA TYR A 459 -13.00 16.42 -5.39
C TYR A 459 -12.33 15.47 -6.39
N PRO A 460 -13.07 14.66 -7.20
CA PRO A 460 -12.44 13.79 -8.20
C PRO A 460 -11.71 14.55 -9.31
N TRP A 461 -12.17 15.76 -9.64
CA TRP A 461 -11.53 16.59 -10.66
C TRP A 461 -10.23 17.21 -10.14
N PHE A 462 -10.23 17.78 -8.94
CA PHE A 462 -9.02 18.32 -8.33
C PHE A 462 -7.99 17.22 -8.05
N THR A 463 -8.43 16.03 -7.65
CA THR A 463 -7.55 14.87 -7.45
C THR A 463 -6.90 14.41 -8.77
N ALA A 464 -7.66 14.35 -9.86
CA ALA A 464 -7.08 14.01 -11.17
C ALA A 464 -6.08 15.07 -11.66
N VAL A 465 -6.36 16.36 -11.42
CA VAL A 465 -5.45 17.47 -11.74
C VAL A 465 -4.18 17.39 -10.87
N HIS A 466 -4.30 17.06 -9.58
CA HIS A 466 -3.18 16.85 -8.67
C HIS A 466 -2.26 15.70 -9.15
N ILE A 467 -2.82 14.54 -9.46
CA ILE A 467 -2.06 13.39 -10.01
C ILE A 467 -1.41 13.77 -11.35
N GLY A 468 -2.10 14.53 -12.19
CA GLY A 468 -1.56 15.06 -13.44
C GLY A 468 -0.31 15.92 -13.22
N PHE A 469 -0.36 16.87 -12.27
CA PHE A 469 0.76 17.74 -11.95
C PHE A 469 1.92 17.00 -11.27
N MET A 470 1.64 16.00 -10.42
CA MET A 470 2.66 15.12 -9.85
C MET A 470 3.44 14.39 -10.94
N CYS A 471 2.76 13.68 -11.85
CA CYS A 471 3.40 12.95 -12.94
C CYS A 471 4.17 13.90 -13.89
N ALA A 472 3.61 15.08 -14.18
CA ALA A 472 4.31 16.11 -14.95
C ALA A 472 5.55 16.68 -14.22
N THR A 473 5.55 16.73 -12.89
CA THR A 473 6.71 17.17 -12.08
C THR A 473 7.87 16.17 -12.20
N PHE A 474 7.61 14.86 -12.05
CA PHE A 474 8.63 13.82 -12.28
C PHE A 474 9.13 13.78 -13.73
N TRP A 475 8.24 13.97 -14.70
CA TRP A 475 8.63 14.06 -16.11
C TRP A 475 9.50 15.31 -16.40
N CYS A 476 9.15 16.46 -15.82
CA CYS A 476 9.93 17.68 -15.94
C CYS A 476 11.31 17.56 -15.25
N LEU A 477 11.40 16.86 -14.12
CA LEU A 477 12.67 16.55 -13.45
C LEU A 477 13.57 15.69 -14.35
N LEU A 478 13.03 14.61 -14.93
CA LEU A 478 13.73 13.75 -15.88
C LEU A 478 14.31 14.55 -17.06
N LEU A 479 13.50 15.41 -17.68
CA LEU A 479 13.95 16.22 -18.82
C LEU A 479 15.00 17.27 -18.43
N ASN A 480 14.87 17.90 -17.25
CA ASN A 480 15.90 18.78 -16.70
C ASN A 480 17.24 18.04 -16.55
N GLY A 481 17.22 16.74 -16.22
CA GLY A 481 18.43 15.91 -16.17
C GLY A 481 19.17 15.79 -17.49
N PHE A 482 18.47 15.88 -18.63
CA PHE A 482 19.10 15.83 -19.96
C PHE A 482 19.63 17.19 -20.46
N VAL A 483 19.20 18.32 -19.87
CA VAL A 483 19.67 19.66 -20.27
C VAL A 483 21.19 19.79 -20.10
N GLY A 484 21.74 19.27 -19.01
CA GLY A 484 23.17 19.30 -18.72
C GLY A 484 24.06 18.54 -19.72
N PHE A 485 23.49 17.65 -20.55
CA PHE A 485 24.21 16.97 -21.64
C PHE A 485 24.17 17.74 -22.97
N GLN A 486 23.58 18.93 -23.00
CA GLN A 486 23.47 19.81 -24.17
C GLN A 486 22.85 19.08 -25.39
N PHE A 487 21.78 18.31 -25.20
CA PHE A 487 21.02 17.69 -26.31
C PHE A 487 20.29 18.73 -27.15
N ALA A 488 19.63 19.67 -26.48
CA ALA A 488 19.26 20.96 -27.02
C ALA A 488 20.16 22.03 -26.38
N GLU A 489 20.36 23.14 -27.08
CA GLU A 489 21.01 24.32 -26.49
C GLU A 489 20.09 24.92 -25.41
N ASP A 490 20.68 25.20 -24.26
CA ASP A 490 20.00 25.74 -23.09
C ASP A 490 19.33 27.09 -23.37
N GLY A 491 18.15 27.32 -22.79
CA GLY A 491 17.38 28.55 -22.99
C GLY A 491 16.81 28.75 -24.40
N THR A 492 17.10 27.86 -25.36
CA THR A 492 16.49 27.96 -26.70
C THR A 492 14.98 27.73 -26.66
N PRO A 493 14.22 28.30 -27.61
CA PRO A 493 12.80 28.00 -27.75
C PRO A 493 12.54 26.50 -27.89
N LEU A 494 13.43 25.75 -28.54
CA LEU A 494 13.29 24.30 -28.72
C LEU A 494 13.39 23.56 -27.38
N SER A 495 14.41 23.85 -26.55
CA SER A 495 14.52 23.32 -25.19
C SER A 495 13.24 23.59 -24.40
N LEU A 496 12.85 24.86 -24.27
CA LEU A 496 11.74 25.30 -23.43
C LEU A 496 10.37 24.77 -23.88
N TRP A 497 10.09 24.79 -25.19
CA TRP A 497 8.82 24.26 -25.69
C TRP A 497 8.76 22.73 -25.66
N SER A 498 9.89 22.02 -25.80
CA SER A 498 9.91 20.56 -25.67
C SER A 498 9.54 20.10 -24.25
N ILE A 499 10.10 20.74 -23.21
CA ILE A 499 9.77 20.45 -21.81
C ILE A 499 8.32 20.84 -21.51
N ARG A 500 7.87 22.01 -21.98
CA ARG A 500 6.48 22.47 -21.77
C ARG A 500 5.44 21.56 -22.40
N ILE A 501 5.58 21.27 -23.69
CA ILE A 501 4.59 20.47 -24.44
C ILE A 501 4.58 19.03 -23.92
N SER A 502 5.74 18.40 -23.72
CA SER A 502 5.77 17.02 -23.23
C SER A 502 5.23 16.88 -21.80
N SER A 503 5.58 17.79 -20.88
CA SER A 503 5.02 17.79 -19.52
C SER A 503 3.51 18.03 -19.53
N PHE A 504 3.00 18.90 -20.43
CA PHE A 504 1.57 19.12 -20.60
C PHE A 504 0.83 17.92 -21.19
N VAL A 505 1.45 17.18 -22.12
CA VAL A 505 0.91 15.91 -22.65
C VAL A 505 0.84 14.85 -21.55
N ILE A 506 1.89 14.71 -20.71
CA ILE A 506 1.87 13.78 -19.56
C ILE A 506 0.80 14.18 -18.54
N PHE A 507 0.66 15.48 -18.23
CA PHE A 507 -0.40 16.02 -17.39
C PHE A 507 -1.80 15.63 -17.91
N LEU A 508 -2.09 15.86 -19.19
CA LEU A 508 -3.39 15.52 -19.78
C LEU A 508 -3.63 14.00 -19.83
N LEU A 509 -2.61 13.21 -20.18
CA LEU A 509 -2.71 11.75 -20.25
C LEU A 509 -3.03 11.15 -18.88
N THR A 510 -2.26 11.53 -17.86
CA THR A 510 -2.43 10.97 -16.50
C THR A 510 -3.67 11.51 -15.80
N GLY A 511 -4.02 12.79 -16.01
CA GLY A 511 -5.29 13.36 -15.56
C GLY A 511 -6.51 12.69 -16.21
N PHE A 512 -6.45 12.37 -17.51
CA PHE A 512 -7.49 11.61 -18.19
C PHE A 512 -7.62 10.19 -17.64
N ILE A 513 -6.50 9.46 -17.45
CA ILE A 513 -6.51 8.11 -16.85
C ILE A 513 -7.10 8.14 -15.43
N ALA A 514 -6.77 9.16 -14.62
CA ALA A 514 -7.35 9.34 -13.30
C ALA A 514 -8.88 9.56 -13.36
N ILE A 515 -9.37 10.51 -14.16
CA ILE A 515 -10.83 10.73 -14.33
C ILE A 515 -11.53 9.48 -14.86
N ALA A 516 -10.96 8.80 -15.86
CA ALA A 516 -11.53 7.59 -16.44
C ALA A 516 -11.62 6.46 -15.41
N THR A 517 -10.60 6.33 -14.53
CA THR A 517 -10.59 5.38 -13.41
C THR A 517 -11.68 5.72 -12.39
N PHE A 518 -11.78 6.98 -11.93
CA PHE A 518 -12.76 7.40 -10.93
C PHE A 518 -14.21 7.29 -11.43
N LYS A 519 -14.45 7.47 -12.74
CA LYS A 519 -15.78 7.43 -13.36
C LYS A 519 -16.13 6.10 -14.06
N ASN A 520 -15.25 5.09 -14.00
CA ASN A 520 -15.38 3.81 -14.69
C ASN A 520 -15.62 3.94 -16.22
N ILE A 521 -14.84 4.78 -16.88
CA ILE A 521 -14.98 5.03 -18.32
C ILE A 521 -14.10 4.04 -19.09
N GLY A 522 -14.74 3.16 -19.86
CA GLY A 522 -14.06 2.21 -20.74
C GLY A 522 -13.36 1.08 -19.96
N PRO A 523 -12.06 0.80 -20.22
CA PRO A 523 -11.34 -0.29 -19.56
C PRO A 523 -10.87 0.05 -18.14
N PHE A 524 -11.04 1.29 -17.68
CA PHE A 524 -10.59 1.76 -16.36
C PHE A 524 -11.71 1.62 -15.32
N ASN A 525 -11.37 1.17 -14.10
CA ASN A 525 -12.34 0.90 -13.03
C ASN A 525 -11.73 1.25 -11.66
N TYR A 526 -12.49 1.89 -10.77
CA TYR A 526 -12.02 2.24 -9.43
C TYR A 526 -11.63 1.03 -8.57
N ALA A 527 -12.24 -0.14 -8.80
CA ALA A 527 -12.00 -1.36 -8.04
C ALA A 527 -10.69 -2.07 -8.43
N SER A 528 -10.18 -1.82 -9.64
CA SER A 528 -8.92 -2.39 -10.15
C SER A 528 -8.08 -1.33 -10.90
N PRO A 529 -7.58 -0.29 -10.20
CA PRO A 529 -6.94 0.89 -10.79
C PRO A 529 -5.47 0.64 -11.22
N GLY A 530 -5.19 -0.49 -11.89
CA GLY A 530 -3.84 -0.94 -12.22
C GLY A 530 -3.05 0.05 -13.08
N ALA A 531 -3.68 0.65 -14.09
CA ALA A 531 -3.05 1.66 -14.94
C ALA A 531 -2.70 2.94 -14.16
N LEU A 532 -3.58 3.37 -13.24
CA LEU A 532 -3.34 4.55 -12.39
C LEU A 532 -2.13 4.32 -11.47
N TRP A 533 -2.05 3.15 -10.82
CA TRP A 533 -0.89 2.77 -10.00
C TRP A 533 0.41 2.67 -10.81
N ALA A 534 0.37 2.18 -12.05
CA ALA A 534 1.55 2.13 -12.91
C ALA A 534 2.12 3.52 -13.23
N PHE A 535 1.27 4.52 -13.50
CA PHE A 535 1.72 5.90 -13.65
C PHE A 535 2.19 6.50 -12.32
N TYR A 536 1.42 6.32 -11.24
CA TYR A 536 1.68 6.91 -9.94
C TYR A 536 3.02 6.46 -9.33
N PHE A 537 3.35 5.16 -9.41
CA PHE A 537 4.57 4.59 -8.83
C PHE A 537 5.64 4.23 -9.86
N ILE A 538 5.31 3.37 -10.84
CA ILE A 538 6.34 2.75 -11.68
C ILE A 538 6.98 3.78 -12.61
N ILE A 539 6.16 4.56 -13.32
CA ILE A 539 6.67 5.54 -14.30
C ILE A 539 7.38 6.70 -13.59
N ASN A 540 6.81 7.23 -12.51
CA ASN A 540 7.46 8.28 -11.70
C ASN A 540 8.77 7.78 -11.06
N GLY A 541 8.78 6.56 -10.51
CA GLY A 541 9.97 5.94 -9.91
C GLY A 541 11.09 5.71 -10.93
N VAL A 542 10.77 5.23 -12.14
CA VAL A 542 11.77 5.08 -13.19
C VAL A 542 12.27 6.44 -13.71
N ALA A 543 11.39 7.44 -13.88
CA ALA A 543 11.82 8.80 -14.24
C ALA A 543 12.80 9.38 -13.21
N PHE A 544 12.55 9.17 -11.91
CA PHE A 544 13.47 9.54 -10.84
C PHE A 544 14.81 8.78 -10.90
N ILE A 545 14.79 7.45 -11.09
CA ILE A 545 16.02 6.64 -11.19
C ILE A 545 16.87 7.08 -12.39
N VAL A 546 16.25 7.29 -13.56
CA VAL A 546 16.97 7.77 -14.77
C VAL A 546 17.53 9.17 -14.54
N TYR A 547 16.80 10.07 -13.87
CA TYR A 547 17.33 11.38 -13.46
C TYR A 547 18.59 11.21 -12.59
N VAL A 548 18.52 10.46 -11.49
CA VAL A 548 19.67 10.27 -10.57
C VAL A 548 20.89 9.68 -11.29
N ILE A 549 20.69 8.62 -12.10
CA ILE A 549 21.77 8.01 -12.88
C ILE A 549 22.36 9.03 -13.87
N SER A 550 21.52 9.79 -14.57
CA SER A 550 21.99 10.82 -15.53
C SER A 550 22.84 11.90 -14.85
N GLN A 551 22.48 12.34 -13.65
CA GLN A 551 23.24 13.38 -12.93
C GLN A 551 24.56 12.83 -12.40
N ILE A 552 24.59 11.60 -11.88
CA ILE A 552 25.85 10.94 -11.49
C ILE A 552 26.79 10.80 -12.70
N VAL A 553 26.26 10.38 -13.87
CA VAL A 553 27.02 10.26 -15.11
C VAL A 553 27.56 11.62 -15.57
N LEU A 554 26.79 12.70 -15.43
CA LEU A 554 27.24 14.06 -15.75
C LEU A 554 28.37 14.51 -14.82
N VAL A 555 28.17 14.44 -13.51
CA VAL A 555 29.17 14.92 -12.52
C VAL A 555 30.47 14.13 -12.63
N VAL A 556 30.42 12.80 -12.80
CA VAL A 556 31.63 11.97 -12.84
C VAL A 556 32.44 12.14 -14.13
N ASN A 557 31.79 12.37 -15.28
CA ASN A 557 32.47 12.42 -16.58
C ASN A 557 32.76 13.85 -17.10
N THR A 558 32.04 14.86 -16.62
CA THR A 558 32.08 16.22 -17.17
C THR A 558 32.59 17.27 -16.18
N LEU A 559 32.44 17.05 -14.87
CA LEU A 559 32.83 18.02 -13.83
C LEU A 559 34.07 17.58 -13.05
N ASP A 560 35.00 18.53 -12.88
CA ASP A 560 36.18 18.35 -12.02
C ASP A 560 35.81 18.46 -10.53
N ASP A 561 34.87 19.35 -10.18
CA ASP A 561 34.33 19.44 -8.82
C ASP A 561 33.35 18.28 -8.55
N ARG A 562 33.70 17.44 -7.58
CA ARG A 562 32.89 16.28 -7.15
C ARG A 562 31.95 16.59 -5.99
N TRP A 563 31.97 17.80 -5.44
CA TRP A 563 31.04 18.22 -4.38
C TRP A 563 29.55 18.01 -4.72
N PRO A 564 29.06 18.28 -5.95
CA PRO A 564 27.65 18.08 -6.31
C PRO A 564 27.16 16.63 -6.18
N LEU A 565 28.06 15.64 -6.15
CA LEU A 565 27.71 14.23 -5.91
C LEU A 565 27.16 14.01 -4.49
N GLY A 566 27.61 14.82 -3.52
CA GLY A 566 27.03 14.84 -2.17
C GLY A 566 25.58 15.32 -2.16
N ASP A 567 25.26 16.36 -2.94
CA ASP A 567 23.90 16.88 -3.04
C ASP A 567 22.94 15.84 -3.65
N ILE A 568 23.37 15.13 -4.70
CA ILE A 568 22.61 14.02 -5.31
C ILE A 568 22.39 12.90 -4.28
N LEU A 569 23.43 12.52 -3.52
CA LEU A 569 23.36 11.45 -2.52
C LEU A 569 22.36 11.78 -1.41
N PHE A 570 22.47 12.96 -0.81
CA PHE A 570 21.55 13.39 0.26
C PHE A 570 20.13 13.57 -0.25
N GLY A 571 19.92 14.17 -1.44
CA GLY A 571 18.59 14.30 -2.03
C GLY A 571 17.93 12.95 -2.29
N THR A 572 18.69 11.98 -2.82
CA THR A 572 18.22 10.61 -3.06
C THR A 572 17.91 9.89 -1.75
N ALA A 573 18.77 10.03 -0.74
CA ALA A 573 18.56 9.42 0.57
C ALA A 573 17.32 9.98 1.27
N PHE A 574 17.12 11.30 1.30
CA PHE A 574 15.92 11.90 1.87
C PHE A 574 14.66 11.43 1.15
N PHE A 575 14.65 11.39 -0.19
CA PHE A 575 13.49 10.90 -0.93
C PHE A 575 13.15 9.44 -0.59
N ILE A 576 14.13 8.53 -0.64
CA ILE A 576 13.92 7.10 -0.34
C ILE A 576 13.45 6.90 1.11
N ILE A 577 14.09 7.56 2.08
CA ILE A 577 13.69 7.49 3.50
C ILE A 577 12.26 8.01 3.67
N GLY A 578 11.90 9.11 2.99
CA GLY A 578 10.55 9.65 2.98
C GLY A 578 9.51 8.65 2.45
N GLN A 579 9.77 8.02 1.30
CA GLN A 579 8.86 7.01 0.73
C GLN A 579 8.72 5.77 1.63
N VAL A 580 9.80 5.33 2.27
CA VAL A 580 9.79 4.20 3.23
C VAL A 580 8.98 4.54 4.49
N ILE A 581 9.20 5.72 5.07
CA ILE A 581 8.42 6.17 6.23
C ILE A 581 6.94 6.28 5.88
N LEU A 582 6.63 6.84 4.70
CA LEU A 582 5.27 7.01 4.21
C LEU A 582 4.56 5.66 4.04
N TYR A 583 5.09 4.75 3.22
CA TYR A 583 4.33 3.54 2.84
C TYR A 583 4.45 2.36 3.79
N ILE A 584 5.53 2.26 4.57
CA ILE A 584 5.78 1.11 5.45
C ILE A 584 5.49 1.46 6.92
N PHE A 585 5.94 2.63 7.40
CA PHE A 585 5.91 2.95 8.83
C PHE A 585 4.78 3.89 9.28
N SER A 586 3.98 4.45 8.37
CA SER A 586 2.92 5.43 8.68
C SER A 586 2.00 5.02 9.84
N VAL A 587 1.41 3.82 9.79
CA VAL A 587 0.50 3.33 10.84
C VAL A 587 1.24 3.12 12.17
N VAL A 588 2.45 2.57 12.13
CA VAL A 588 3.27 2.35 13.33
C VAL A 588 3.61 3.68 14.02
N ILE A 589 3.98 4.69 13.25
CA ILE A 589 4.26 6.04 13.75
C ILE A 589 2.99 6.64 14.36
N CYS A 590 1.87 6.58 13.64
CA CYS A 590 0.58 7.13 14.05
C CYS A 590 0.06 6.52 15.36
N ASP A 591 0.13 5.18 15.50
CA ASP A 591 -0.24 4.46 16.71
C ASP A 591 0.69 4.86 17.90
N GLN A 592 2.02 4.91 17.68
CA GLN A 592 2.98 5.24 18.74
C GLN A 592 2.90 6.70 19.22
N VAL A 593 2.62 7.65 18.32
CA VAL A 593 2.47 9.08 18.66
C VAL A 593 1.02 9.47 18.97
N LYS A 594 0.12 8.50 19.21
CA LYS A 594 -1.28 8.72 19.62
C LYS A 594 -2.05 9.67 18.68
N HIS A 595 -1.95 9.44 17.37
CA HIS A 595 -2.62 10.25 16.34
C HIS A 595 -2.25 11.75 16.31
N TYR A 596 -1.09 12.16 16.84
CA TYR A 596 -0.62 13.55 16.68
C TYR A 596 0.05 13.83 15.33
N VAL A 597 0.65 12.79 14.72
CA VAL A 597 1.49 12.83 13.52
C VAL A 597 1.33 11.47 12.82
N ASP A 598 1.45 11.42 11.49
CA ASP A 598 1.41 10.21 10.69
C ASP A 598 2.58 10.16 9.68
N GLY A 599 2.60 9.16 8.79
CA GLY A 599 3.64 9.03 7.77
C GLY A 599 3.64 10.15 6.72
N LEU A 600 2.52 10.85 6.50
CA LEU A 600 2.43 11.94 5.52
C LEU A 600 3.23 13.15 5.98
N PHE A 601 3.13 13.53 7.26
CA PHE A 601 3.93 14.61 7.84
C PHE A 601 5.44 14.42 7.59
N PHE A 602 5.97 13.24 7.93
CA PHE A 602 7.38 12.93 7.72
C PHE A 602 7.74 12.77 6.23
N GLY A 603 6.82 12.24 5.43
CA GLY A 603 6.94 12.14 3.97
C GLY A 603 7.07 13.50 3.29
N SER A 604 6.22 14.47 3.64
CA SER A 604 6.28 15.85 3.14
C SER A 604 7.58 16.55 3.54
N ILE A 605 8.05 16.39 4.79
CA ILE A 605 9.35 16.93 5.24
C ILE A 605 10.49 16.35 4.40
N CYS A 606 10.54 15.02 4.26
CA CYS A 606 11.60 14.36 3.50
C CYS A 606 11.58 14.72 2.01
N THR A 607 10.39 14.91 1.44
CA THR A 607 10.20 15.35 0.05
C THR A 607 10.66 16.80 -0.14
N LEU A 608 10.32 17.70 0.78
CA LEU A 608 10.82 19.08 0.78
C LEU A 608 12.36 19.12 0.85
N LEU A 609 12.96 18.35 1.77
CA LEU A 609 14.42 18.25 1.87
C LEU A 609 15.06 17.71 0.58
N ALA A 610 14.46 16.69 -0.05
CA ALA A 610 14.94 16.18 -1.34
C ALA A 610 14.89 17.25 -2.44
N VAL A 611 13.80 18.01 -2.54
CA VAL A 611 13.66 19.12 -3.51
C VAL A 611 14.63 20.28 -3.23
N MET A 612 14.91 20.57 -1.95
CA MET A 612 15.95 21.53 -1.57
C MET A 612 17.36 21.06 -1.98
N MET A 613 17.64 19.75 -1.96
CA MET A 613 18.90 19.21 -2.48
C MET A 613 18.99 19.25 -4.00
N VAL A 614 17.87 19.11 -4.74
CA VAL A 614 17.81 19.36 -6.19
C VAL A 614 18.14 20.83 -6.51
N TYR A 615 17.62 21.78 -5.72
CA TYR A 615 18.00 23.20 -5.84
C TYR A 615 19.50 23.43 -5.58
N LYS A 616 20.03 22.89 -4.47
CA LYS A 616 21.46 23.01 -4.13
C LYS A 616 22.38 22.39 -5.19
N TYR A 617 22.01 21.23 -5.73
CA TYR A 617 22.72 20.59 -6.82
C TYR A 617 22.79 21.51 -8.05
N TRP A 618 21.66 22.07 -8.49
CA TRP A 618 21.63 23.03 -9.60
C TRP A 618 22.44 24.30 -9.31
N ASP A 619 22.38 24.83 -8.10
CA ASP A 619 23.15 25.99 -7.68
C ASP A 619 24.67 25.70 -7.69
N SER A 620 25.07 24.52 -7.18
CA SER A 620 26.48 24.10 -7.11
C SER A 620 27.11 23.80 -8.48
N ILE A 621 26.33 23.48 -9.51
CA ILE A 621 26.83 23.36 -10.90
C ILE A 621 26.75 24.68 -11.69
N THR A 622 26.15 25.73 -11.12
CA THR A 622 26.00 27.07 -11.74
C THR A 622 26.66 28.17 -10.90
N LYS A 623 27.83 27.89 -10.32
CA LYS A 623 28.59 28.82 -9.45
C LYS A 623 29.13 30.06 -10.18
N GLU A 624 29.35 29.98 -11.49
CA GLU A 624 29.89 31.07 -12.30
C GLU A 624 28.78 31.91 -12.95
N ASP A 625 28.29 32.93 -12.24
CA ASP A 625 27.57 34.02 -12.89
C ASP A 625 28.59 34.97 -13.56
N LEU A 626 28.59 34.99 -14.88
CA LEU A 626 29.60 35.63 -15.75
C LEU A 626 29.62 37.16 -15.70
N GLU A 627 28.70 37.77 -14.95
CA GLU A 627 28.49 39.23 -14.87
C GLU A 627 29.64 40.01 -14.23
N PHE A 628 30.60 39.35 -13.55
CA PHE A 628 31.82 39.99 -13.04
C PHE A 628 33.02 39.99 -14.01
N SER A 629 32.89 39.41 -15.21
CA SER A 629 33.97 39.35 -16.22
C SER A 629 34.23 40.68 -16.96
N VAL A 630 33.69 41.80 -16.49
CA VAL A 630 33.97 43.16 -17.00
C VAL A 630 34.65 44.04 -15.92
N GLY A 631 35.12 43.41 -14.82
CA GLY A 631 35.50 44.10 -13.58
C GLY A 631 36.93 43.90 -13.06
N SER A 632 37.89 43.34 -13.82
CA SER A 632 39.35 43.54 -13.61
C SER A 632 40.24 42.66 -14.51
N LYS A 633 40.45 43.08 -15.76
CA LYS A 633 41.75 43.03 -16.47
C LYS A 633 41.63 43.74 -17.81
N GLN A 634 42.50 44.70 -18.07
CA GLN A 634 42.66 45.29 -19.39
C GLN A 634 43.08 44.22 -20.39
N ASN A 635 42.45 44.26 -21.57
CA ASN A 635 42.84 43.69 -22.87
C ASN A 635 44.09 42.77 -22.85
N VAL A 636 43.88 41.46 -23.00
CA VAL A 636 44.96 40.47 -23.29
C VAL A 636 44.61 39.63 -24.52
N TRP A 637 44.05 40.28 -25.55
CA TRP A 637 43.74 39.66 -26.85
C TRP A 637 44.12 40.52 -28.06
N GLU A 638 45.14 41.39 -27.91
CA GLU A 638 45.80 42.04 -29.05
C GLU A 638 47.31 41.76 -29.05
N VAL A 639 47.79 41.28 -30.21
CA VAL A 639 49.18 41.19 -30.68
C VAL A 639 50.16 40.22 -29.98
N LYS A 640 50.04 38.93 -30.35
CA LYS A 640 51.13 38.11 -30.90
C LYS A 640 50.54 37.45 -32.16
N GLU A 641 51.08 37.54 -33.37
CA GLU A 641 52.47 37.74 -33.80
C GLU A 641 52.58 38.76 -34.95
N LEU A 642 53.37 39.82 -34.78
CA LEU A 642 53.98 40.62 -35.86
C LEU A 642 55.38 41.09 -35.39
N LEU A 643 56.15 40.16 -34.83
CA LEU A 643 57.56 40.33 -34.46
C LEU A 643 58.34 39.15 -35.04
N GLY A 644 58.54 39.21 -36.35
CA GLY A 644 59.15 38.14 -37.13
C GLY A 644 59.55 38.56 -38.54
N GLU A 645 59.79 39.85 -38.78
CA GLU A 645 60.37 40.42 -40.02
C GLU A 645 60.59 41.93 -39.81
N ASP A 646 61.69 42.33 -39.14
CA ASP A 646 62.27 43.69 -39.29
C ASP A 646 63.70 43.83 -38.70
N GLU A 647 64.50 42.76 -38.75
CA GLU A 647 65.91 42.76 -38.31
C GLU A 647 66.87 43.34 -39.36
N LEU A 648 66.40 44.22 -40.26
CA LEU A 648 67.16 44.65 -41.45
C LEU A 648 67.06 46.13 -41.84
N SER A 649 67.13 47.08 -40.88
CA SER A 649 67.41 48.49 -41.22
C SER A 649 68.10 49.31 -40.11
N GLN A 650 69.29 48.90 -39.65
CA GLN A 650 70.19 49.84 -38.96
C GLN A 650 70.94 50.74 -39.96
N SER A 651 70.61 52.03 -39.98
CA SER A 651 71.54 53.09 -40.37
C SER A 651 71.09 54.46 -39.84
N TYR A 652 72.05 55.36 -39.60
CA TYR A 652 71.95 56.64 -38.90
C TYR A 652 71.62 56.51 -37.38
N GLY A 653 72.33 57.13 -36.44
CA GLY A 653 73.48 58.02 -36.53
C GLY A 653 73.26 59.30 -35.71
N THR A 654 74.31 59.76 -35.02
CA THR A 654 74.44 61.08 -34.35
C THR A 654 73.86 61.24 -32.93
N THR A 655 74.75 61.22 -31.94
CA THR A 655 74.68 61.96 -30.65
C THR A 655 75.41 63.33 -30.84
N PRO A 656 75.47 64.30 -29.88
CA PRO A 656 75.03 64.31 -28.47
C PRO A 656 74.37 65.62 -27.93
N GLY A 657 73.90 65.58 -26.68
CA GLY A 657 74.19 66.66 -25.71
C GLY A 657 73.01 67.47 -25.14
N GLY A 658 72.76 67.35 -23.82
CA GLY A 658 71.85 68.23 -23.07
C GLY A 658 71.63 67.78 -21.61
N ASN A 659 72.35 68.38 -20.66
CA ASN A 659 72.31 68.03 -19.22
C ASN A 659 71.27 68.86 -18.44
N TYR A 660 70.52 68.25 -17.50
CA TYR A 660 70.05 68.87 -16.24
C TYR A 660 69.64 67.81 -15.18
N GLN A 661 69.90 68.09 -13.90
CA GLN A 661 69.50 67.32 -12.69
C GLN A 661 68.78 68.26 -11.68
N PRO A 662 68.40 67.88 -10.44
CA PRO A 662 67.35 66.92 -10.06
C PRO A 662 66.33 67.47 -9.00
N GLN A 663 65.45 66.59 -8.52
CA GLN A 663 64.35 66.70 -7.53
C GLN A 663 64.53 67.60 -6.27
N GLN A 664 63.39 68.10 -5.72
CA GLN A 664 62.96 67.79 -4.33
C GLN A 664 61.54 68.25 -3.93
N GLN A 665 61.14 67.84 -2.70
CA GLN A 665 59.92 68.06 -1.89
C GLN A 665 58.76 67.05 -2.11
N HIS A 666 57.90 66.68 -1.12
CA HIS A 666 57.75 67.11 0.29
C HIS A 666 57.39 65.91 1.28
N GLN A 667 56.69 66.15 2.40
CA GLN A 667 56.46 65.28 3.60
C GLN A 667 55.18 65.77 4.38
N PRO A 668 54.74 65.28 5.59
CA PRO A 668 54.93 64.04 6.38
C PRO A 668 53.57 63.41 6.94
N PRO A 669 53.33 63.00 8.23
CA PRO A 669 53.28 61.59 8.70
C PRO A 669 52.02 61.13 9.52
N GLN A 670 52.02 59.89 10.06
CA GLN A 670 51.01 59.27 10.98
C GLN A 670 51.13 59.70 12.47
N PRO A 671 50.17 59.36 13.38
CA PRO A 671 50.38 58.19 14.29
C PRO A 671 49.11 57.44 14.82
N GLN A 672 49.32 56.54 15.80
CA GLN A 672 48.52 55.40 16.32
C GLN A 672 48.03 55.58 17.79
N TYR A 673 46.91 54.96 18.20
CA TYR A 673 46.49 54.50 19.57
C TYR A 673 45.18 53.67 19.46
N GLY A 674 44.57 52.97 20.44
CA GLY A 674 44.79 52.75 21.90
C GLY A 674 43.84 51.63 22.46
N GLN A 675 43.49 51.60 23.76
CA GLN A 675 42.51 50.64 24.36
C GLN A 675 41.57 51.26 25.43
N GLN A 676 40.41 50.58 25.67
CA GLN A 676 39.82 50.20 26.98
C GLN A 676 38.66 50.99 27.69
N TYR A 677 37.71 50.21 28.27
CA TYR A 677 36.81 50.40 29.44
C TYR A 677 35.30 50.84 29.38
N SER A 678 34.43 49.83 29.65
CA SER A 678 33.30 49.71 30.64
C SER A 678 32.02 50.60 30.72
N GLN A 679 30.86 49.91 30.69
CA GLN A 679 29.61 50.00 31.50
C GLN A 679 29.15 51.30 32.21
N GLN A 680 27.83 51.63 32.09
CA GLN A 680 26.83 51.59 33.20
C GLN A 680 25.37 51.95 32.78
N GLN A 681 24.38 51.51 33.57
CA GLN A 681 22.94 51.86 33.49
C GLN A 681 22.59 53.16 34.24
N PRO A 682 21.34 53.67 34.13
CA PRO A 682 20.54 53.84 35.36
C PRO A 682 19.03 53.46 35.26
N GLN A 683 18.36 53.47 36.42
CA GLN A 683 17.01 52.95 36.72
C GLN A 683 15.96 54.03 37.08
N TYR A 684 14.68 53.77 36.74
CA TYR A 684 13.43 54.20 37.45
C TYR A 684 13.13 55.72 37.62
N PRO A 685 11.90 56.18 38.03
CA PRO A 685 10.76 55.50 38.70
C PRO A 685 9.38 55.68 37.99
N TYR A 686 8.21 55.25 38.49
CA TYR A 686 7.78 54.64 39.77
C TYR A 686 6.84 53.46 39.50
#